data_AF-A0A175R8V1-F1
#
_entry.id   AF-A0A175R8V1-F1
#
_cell.length_a   1.000
_cell.length_b   1.000
_cell.length_c   1.000
_cell.angle_alpha   90.00
_cell.angle_beta   90.00
_cell.angle_gamma   90.00
#
_symmetry.space_group_name_H-M   'P 1'
#
loop_
_entity.id
_entity.type
_entity.pdbx_description
1 polymer ?
#
loop_
_entity_poly.entity_id
_entity_poly.type
_entity_poly.pdbx_seq_one_letter_code
_entity_poly.pdbx_strand_id
1 'polypeptide(L)'
;MSKVILFAEAETVEPLDLEAISKAAREGGENIVGGAIAYPNHWARFSISTPSSARIRVSAGTLWSDTILYDLDDPVDIDLTQHMPAIIGDQRYVAILASGATITDRQQRFIETDVETGASVPVNSPKIERRTVEFRIQQGLNSPTPLRPSVAATDCCIGFVLLSNTKIEVIESAQDWRVKTLYEVEGRVTVLEGQMAVSFGRIQTLTTDFSNLQAQLKDFPRKEIVQQLQRDTAQLRRLANLPDAARGYFYDAALVKDQWDMTNASFLARIEEGVRFGWAAERDERLEVLNPAQAGIRIEGDILMPAWSEIVKIEVDGSGGTKNISQQVHTVKTPVQKSVARSSISYGPTVAMCDNYKEWAQIGTAREGAVFQANNENFVKLGVIDASYAGKTLDVSVFNQTHGSNANVSDMIVHNSQVAQTGYRQIYAAQSIEYNYWTETYWDEVTETFGINGSVYAQTFLSTQPFILTSISVKFDRVATDGEVTLMLCEVSATGEPLFDAVLARSTLAAKDIARGWVRFPFKPRYLPPGRRYAWVAVTTGNHSLVTVTGAKYAQGTLFWSTDQGWFQGSPEEDFVFRINGAEFSTTRVVVEFSPLELENGMTELKLLYETWCPDGTNMMWEVKPTGRDQWEPLRPETAETPNPLRGLPALCRIRLTMIGSTGLAPAIVLNTKARAMTRRPRNDMRAPTKELRFGYSTTKIDVEISLDQFDPALHDIDPKIIVGSTIYTPTVESLSRDLAKATRRLLKASFTIPASPSAVLRIDGTTSSVQSIPFVENVSLFAL
;
A
#
# COMPACT_ATOMS: atom_id res chain seq x y z
N MET A 1 -75.29 20.41 -27.96
CA MET A 1 -76.27 21.09 -27.09
C MET A 1 -76.96 20.05 -26.23
N SER A 2 -76.82 20.13 -24.91
CA SER A 2 -77.30 19.12 -23.95
C SER A 2 -78.59 19.50 -23.23
N LYS A 3 -79.05 20.74 -23.36
CA LYS A 3 -80.25 21.28 -22.71
C LYS A 3 -81.27 21.72 -23.76
N VAL A 4 -82.55 21.50 -23.46
CA VAL A 4 -83.69 21.97 -24.25
C VAL A 4 -84.60 22.78 -23.32
N ILE A 5 -84.96 23.98 -23.73
CA ILE A 5 -85.96 24.81 -23.04
C ILE A 5 -87.33 24.46 -23.65
N LEU A 6 -88.29 24.08 -22.81
CA LEU A 6 -89.63 23.64 -23.24
C LEU A 6 -90.65 24.73 -22.93
N PHE A 7 -91.62 24.90 -23.81
CA PHE A 7 -92.75 25.83 -23.65
C PHE A 7 -94.07 25.08 -23.73
N ALA A 8 -95.05 25.45 -22.90
CA ALA A 8 -96.42 24.92 -22.99
C ALA A 8 -97.31 25.79 -23.91
N GLU A 9 -98.37 25.19 -24.49
CA GLU A 9 -99.24 25.82 -25.50
C GLU A 9 -99.99 27.09 -25.03
N ALA A 10 -100.06 27.32 -23.71
CA ALA A 10 -100.75 28.48 -23.11
C ALA A 10 -99.85 29.33 -22.20
N GLU A 11 -98.53 29.13 -22.27
CA GLU A 11 -97.55 29.84 -21.45
C GLU A 11 -97.17 31.20 -22.05
N THR A 12 -97.14 32.26 -21.24
CA THR A 12 -96.66 33.58 -21.65
C THR A 12 -95.14 33.59 -21.58
N VAL A 13 -94.48 33.71 -22.72
CA VAL A 13 -93.01 33.77 -22.81
C VAL A 13 -92.49 35.08 -22.23
N GLU A 14 -91.59 34.99 -21.24
CA GLU A 14 -90.88 36.14 -20.72
C GLU A 14 -89.56 36.36 -21.49
N PRO A 15 -89.03 37.59 -21.55
CA PRO A 15 -87.73 37.86 -22.16
C PRO A 15 -86.58 37.00 -21.58
N LEU A 16 -86.69 36.60 -20.31
CA LEU A 16 -85.72 35.72 -19.64
C LEU A 16 -85.69 34.31 -20.24
N ASP A 17 -86.81 33.80 -20.75
CA ASP A 17 -86.88 32.47 -21.35
C ASP A 17 -86.14 32.42 -22.70
N LEU A 18 -86.26 33.50 -23.48
CA LEU A 18 -85.50 33.66 -24.72
C LEU A 18 -84.00 33.85 -24.46
N GLU A 19 -83.64 34.55 -23.38
CA GLU A 19 -82.26 34.65 -22.92
C GLU A 19 -81.73 33.27 -22.49
N ALA A 20 -82.53 32.46 -21.81
CA ALA A 20 -82.17 31.10 -21.39
C ALA A 20 -81.87 30.17 -22.57
N ILE A 21 -82.62 30.25 -23.68
CA ILE A 21 -82.32 29.51 -24.92
C ILE A 21 -80.90 29.85 -25.42
N SER A 22 -80.57 31.14 -25.47
CA SER A 22 -79.26 31.60 -25.97
C SER A 22 -78.11 31.16 -25.06
N LYS A 23 -78.29 31.20 -23.73
CA LYS A 23 -77.31 30.72 -22.75
C LYS A 23 -77.11 29.21 -22.84
N ALA A 24 -78.19 28.43 -22.99
CA ALA A 24 -78.12 26.99 -23.17
C ALA A 24 -77.40 26.58 -24.46
N ALA A 25 -77.57 27.35 -25.54
CA ALA A 25 -76.84 27.14 -26.79
C ALA A 25 -75.34 27.41 -26.63
N ARG A 26 -74.96 28.51 -25.97
CA ARG A 26 -73.56 28.87 -25.67
C ARG A 26 -72.88 27.83 -24.77
N GLU A 27 -73.54 27.42 -23.69
CA GLU A 27 -73.07 26.35 -22.79
C GLU A 27 -72.89 25.03 -23.55
N GLY A 28 -73.79 24.72 -24.49
CA GLY A 28 -73.67 23.55 -25.35
C GLY A 28 -72.39 23.54 -26.20
N GLY A 29 -71.95 24.71 -26.67
CA GLY A 29 -70.68 24.87 -27.39
C GLY A 29 -69.48 24.74 -26.46
N GLU A 30 -69.51 25.41 -25.31
CA GLU A 30 -68.45 25.35 -24.29
C GLU A 30 -68.20 23.94 -23.76
N ASN A 31 -69.25 23.14 -23.58
CA ASN A 31 -69.12 21.74 -23.16
C ASN A 31 -68.38 20.88 -24.19
N ILE A 32 -68.60 21.13 -25.49
CA ILE A 32 -67.89 20.41 -26.57
C ILE A 32 -66.42 20.87 -26.60
N VAL A 33 -66.18 22.18 -26.52
CA VAL A 33 -64.85 22.77 -26.53
C VAL A 33 -64.03 22.29 -25.32
N GLY A 34 -64.54 22.44 -24.11
CA GLY A 34 -63.85 22.04 -22.89
C GLY A 34 -63.76 20.54 -22.66
N GLY A 35 -64.67 19.74 -23.23
CA GLY A 35 -64.66 18.28 -23.09
C GLY A 35 -63.77 17.55 -24.10
N ALA A 36 -63.73 18.01 -25.36
CA ALA A 36 -63.05 17.31 -26.45
C ALA A 36 -61.77 17.98 -26.94
N ILE A 37 -61.63 19.30 -26.78
CA ILE A 37 -60.51 20.08 -27.32
C ILE A 37 -59.60 20.63 -26.20
N ALA A 38 -60.20 21.28 -25.19
CA ALA A 38 -59.59 21.68 -23.91
C ALA A 38 -58.21 22.36 -24.00
N TYR A 39 -57.97 23.18 -25.03
CA TYR A 39 -56.71 23.93 -25.12
C TYR A 39 -56.68 25.06 -24.08
N PRO A 40 -55.62 25.16 -23.25
CA PRO A 40 -55.61 26.09 -22.11
C PRO A 40 -55.61 27.56 -22.53
N ASN A 41 -54.67 27.97 -23.37
CA ASN A 41 -54.65 29.30 -24.01
C ASN A 41 -54.00 29.18 -25.39
N HIS A 42 -54.79 28.90 -26.42
CA HIS A 42 -54.29 28.65 -27.79
C HIS A 42 -55.10 29.41 -28.83
N TRP A 43 -54.51 29.66 -29.99
CA TRP A 43 -55.16 30.35 -31.10
C TRP A 43 -55.38 29.47 -32.32
N ALA A 44 -56.40 29.79 -33.10
CA ALA A 44 -56.61 29.22 -34.42
C ALA A 44 -56.97 30.32 -35.43
N ARG A 45 -56.52 30.15 -36.68
CA ARG A 45 -56.83 31.02 -37.84
C ARG A 45 -56.28 32.45 -37.82
N PHE A 46 -55.56 32.87 -36.77
CA PHE A 46 -54.83 34.14 -36.82
C PHE A 46 -53.67 34.10 -37.83
N SER A 47 -53.50 35.22 -38.52
CA SER A 47 -52.34 35.54 -39.34
C SER A 47 -51.96 36.99 -39.08
N ILE A 48 -50.66 37.29 -39.11
CA ILE A 48 -50.14 38.64 -38.91
C ILE A 48 -49.55 39.13 -40.24
N SER A 49 -49.92 40.33 -40.66
CA SER A 49 -49.41 40.98 -41.87
C SER A 49 -48.97 42.42 -41.58
N THR A 50 -48.15 43.02 -42.46
CA THR A 50 -47.61 44.38 -42.30
C THR A 50 -48.29 45.37 -43.26
N PRO A 51 -49.38 46.05 -42.86
CA PRO A 51 -49.98 47.11 -43.68
C PRO A 51 -49.08 48.36 -43.81
N SER A 52 -48.16 48.60 -42.87
CA SER A 52 -47.18 49.69 -42.94
C SER A 52 -45.89 49.34 -42.17
N SER A 53 -44.88 50.23 -42.19
CA SER A 53 -43.61 50.01 -41.50
C SER A 53 -43.71 49.99 -39.97
N ALA A 54 -44.80 50.51 -39.40
CA ALA A 54 -45.00 50.62 -37.96
C ALA A 54 -46.31 49.99 -37.45
N ARG A 55 -47.13 49.40 -38.33
CA ARG A 55 -48.39 48.76 -37.96
C ARG A 55 -48.41 47.32 -38.42
N ILE A 56 -48.94 46.45 -37.56
CA ILE A 56 -49.30 45.08 -37.91
C ILE A 56 -50.81 44.93 -37.97
N ARG A 57 -51.29 44.06 -38.85
CA ARG A 57 -52.70 43.66 -38.95
C ARG A 57 -52.82 42.20 -38.56
N VAL A 58 -53.64 41.93 -37.54
CA VAL A 58 -54.04 40.58 -37.16
C VAL A 58 -55.36 40.26 -37.86
N SER A 59 -55.41 39.15 -38.60
CA SER A 59 -56.62 38.71 -39.29
C SER A 59 -57.71 38.25 -38.31
N ALA A 60 -58.95 38.10 -38.80
CA ALA A 60 -60.00 37.39 -38.09
C ALA A 60 -59.53 35.98 -37.67
N GLY A 61 -59.99 35.50 -36.52
CA GLY A 61 -59.58 34.23 -35.94
C GLY A 61 -60.11 34.01 -34.52
N THR A 62 -59.77 32.87 -33.94
CA THR A 62 -60.36 32.44 -32.65
C THR A 62 -59.28 32.20 -31.59
N LEU A 63 -59.60 32.59 -30.36
CA LEU A 63 -58.83 32.29 -29.17
C LEU A 63 -59.60 31.26 -28.33
N TRP A 64 -58.90 30.22 -27.94
CA TRP A 64 -59.38 29.11 -27.13
C TRP A 64 -58.78 29.24 -25.74
N SER A 65 -59.65 29.38 -24.74
CA SER A 65 -59.26 29.47 -23.34
C SER A 65 -60.05 28.47 -22.51
N ASP A 66 -59.47 27.29 -22.32
CA ASP A 66 -60.09 26.11 -21.70
C ASP A 66 -61.45 25.75 -22.34
N THR A 67 -62.55 26.15 -21.69
CA THR A 67 -63.93 25.88 -22.13
C THR A 67 -64.49 27.00 -23.01
N ILE A 68 -63.86 28.18 -22.98
CA ILE A 68 -64.37 29.40 -23.57
C ILE A 68 -63.73 29.65 -24.94
N LEU A 69 -64.58 29.93 -25.92
CA LEU A 69 -64.19 30.41 -27.24
C LEU A 69 -64.41 31.93 -27.33
N TYR A 70 -63.39 32.65 -27.80
CA TYR A 70 -63.45 34.05 -28.19
C TYR A 70 -63.21 34.15 -29.69
N ASP A 71 -64.03 34.95 -30.38
CA ASP A 71 -63.95 35.11 -31.83
C ASP A 71 -63.67 36.56 -32.19
N LEU A 72 -62.69 36.76 -33.06
CA LEU A 72 -62.39 38.05 -33.65
C LEU A 72 -62.96 38.06 -35.07
N ASP A 73 -64.12 38.70 -35.22
CA ASP A 73 -64.86 38.76 -36.48
C ASP A 73 -64.14 39.60 -37.55
N ASP A 74 -63.58 40.73 -37.14
CA ASP A 74 -62.95 41.72 -38.03
C ASP A 74 -61.45 41.87 -37.74
N PRO A 75 -60.60 42.05 -38.77
CA PRO A 75 -59.17 42.24 -38.58
C PRO A 75 -58.86 43.52 -37.81
N VAL A 76 -57.86 43.46 -36.92
CA VAL A 76 -57.46 44.58 -36.07
C VAL A 76 -56.05 45.05 -36.43
N ASP A 77 -55.90 46.37 -36.58
CA ASP A 77 -54.60 47.01 -36.76
C ASP A 77 -54.03 47.43 -35.40
N ILE A 78 -52.79 47.02 -35.13
CA ILE A 78 -52.05 47.34 -33.91
C ILE A 78 -50.87 48.24 -34.29
N ASP A 79 -50.78 49.39 -33.64
CA ASP A 79 -49.70 50.35 -33.84
C ASP A 79 -48.51 50.04 -32.92
N LEU A 80 -47.34 49.76 -33.52
CA LEU A 80 -46.12 49.39 -32.81
C LEU A 80 -45.12 50.56 -32.69
N THR A 81 -45.49 51.76 -33.13
CA THR A 81 -44.60 52.93 -33.14
C THR A 81 -44.01 53.22 -31.75
N GLN A 82 -44.80 53.06 -30.69
CA GLN A 82 -44.37 53.30 -29.31
C GLN A 82 -43.38 52.25 -28.77
N HIS A 83 -43.25 51.10 -29.45
CA HIS A 83 -42.40 49.99 -29.03
C HIS A 83 -41.10 49.89 -29.85
N MET A 84 -40.89 50.79 -30.82
CA MET A 84 -39.65 50.84 -31.61
C MET A 84 -38.45 51.31 -30.77
N PRO A 85 -37.26 50.69 -30.92
CA PRO A 85 -36.05 51.15 -30.25
C PRO A 85 -35.65 52.57 -30.68
N ALA A 86 -35.34 53.45 -29.73
CA ALA A 86 -34.95 54.84 -30.01
C ALA A 86 -33.49 54.98 -30.54
N ILE A 87 -32.62 54.01 -30.25
CA ILE A 87 -31.19 54.03 -30.61
C ILE A 87 -30.98 53.39 -31.98
N ILE A 88 -30.15 54.00 -32.83
CA ILE A 88 -29.83 53.47 -34.16
C ILE A 88 -28.90 52.25 -34.00
N GLY A 89 -29.27 51.11 -34.59
CA GLY A 89 -28.51 49.85 -34.52
C GLY A 89 -29.06 48.84 -33.51
N ASP A 90 -29.94 49.27 -32.60
CA ASP A 90 -30.64 48.35 -31.69
C ASP A 90 -31.91 47.78 -32.35
N GLN A 91 -32.18 46.51 -32.05
CA GLN A 91 -33.41 45.82 -32.39
C GLN A 91 -34.12 45.33 -31.12
N ARG A 92 -35.41 44.98 -31.23
CA ARG A 92 -36.20 44.44 -30.12
C ARG A 92 -37.25 43.46 -30.63
N TYR A 93 -37.40 42.32 -29.95
CA TYR A 93 -38.57 41.47 -30.12
C TYR A 93 -39.76 41.93 -29.28
N VAL A 94 -40.93 41.89 -29.90
CA VAL A 94 -42.21 42.18 -29.26
C VAL A 94 -43.13 40.97 -29.45
N ALA A 95 -43.70 40.45 -28.37
CA ALA A 95 -44.71 39.40 -28.43
C ALA A 95 -46.11 40.01 -28.50
N ILE A 96 -46.92 39.49 -29.43
CA ILE A 96 -48.34 39.85 -29.56
C ILE A 96 -49.16 38.81 -28.82
N LEU A 97 -49.72 39.20 -27.68
CA LEU A 97 -50.49 38.34 -26.80
C LEU A 97 -51.98 38.56 -27.02
N ALA A 98 -52.72 37.48 -27.21
CA ALA A 98 -54.17 37.49 -27.28
C ALA A 98 -54.79 37.23 -25.90
N SER A 99 -55.77 38.04 -25.53
CA SER A 99 -56.59 37.86 -24.34
C SER A 99 -58.06 37.98 -24.68
N GLY A 100 -58.90 37.17 -24.03
CA GLY A 100 -60.34 37.20 -24.25
C GLY A 100 -60.99 38.39 -23.54
N ALA A 101 -61.94 39.04 -24.22
CA ALA A 101 -62.77 40.10 -23.68
C ALA A 101 -64.24 39.85 -24.02
N THR A 102 -65.14 40.40 -23.22
CA THR A 102 -66.58 40.36 -23.49
C THR A 102 -67.06 41.79 -23.71
N ILE A 103 -67.61 42.05 -24.89
CA ILE A 103 -68.18 43.35 -25.26
C ILE A 103 -69.69 43.20 -25.35
N THR A 104 -70.41 44.18 -24.79
CA THR A 104 -71.87 44.27 -24.94
C THR A 104 -72.23 45.39 -25.89
N ASP A 105 -72.66 45.01 -27.10
CA ASP A 105 -73.19 45.95 -28.08
C ASP A 105 -74.57 46.44 -27.62
N ARG A 106 -74.69 47.75 -27.45
CA ARG A 106 -75.93 48.42 -27.05
C ARG A 106 -76.58 49.09 -28.26
N GLN A 107 -77.90 48.96 -28.35
CA GLN A 107 -78.70 49.62 -29.38
C GLN A 107 -79.86 50.38 -28.73
N GLN A 108 -80.16 51.55 -29.29
CA GLN A 108 -81.31 52.36 -28.86
C GLN A 108 -82.60 51.64 -29.22
N ARG A 109 -83.46 51.41 -28.23
CA ARG A 109 -84.78 50.80 -28.39
C ARG A 109 -85.82 51.61 -27.65
N PHE A 110 -87.02 51.68 -28.19
CA PHE A 110 -88.16 52.26 -27.49
C PHE A 110 -88.65 51.24 -26.45
N ILE A 111 -88.67 51.66 -25.18
CA ILE A 111 -89.21 50.88 -24.07
C ILE A 111 -90.46 51.60 -23.59
N GLU A 112 -91.54 50.85 -23.38
CA GLU A 112 -92.79 51.36 -22.83
C GLU A 112 -92.63 51.65 -21.34
N THR A 113 -92.96 52.88 -20.92
CA THR A 113 -92.77 53.35 -19.53
C THR A 113 -94.08 53.47 -18.76
N ASP A 114 -95.23 53.44 -19.45
CA ASP A 114 -96.56 53.59 -18.85
C ASP A 114 -97.55 52.66 -19.54
N VAL A 115 -98.11 51.72 -18.76
CA VAL A 115 -98.94 50.60 -19.21
C VAL A 115 -100.37 51.05 -19.58
N GLU A 116 -100.84 52.20 -19.08
CA GLU A 116 -102.20 52.69 -19.40
C GLU A 116 -102.23 53.63 -20.62
N THR A 117 -101.11 54.28 -20.96
CA THR A 117 -101.04 55.27 -22.06
C THR A 117 -100.23 54.84 -23.28
N GLY A 118 -99.44 53.77 -23.19
CA GLY A 118 -98.61 53.27 -24.29
C GLY A 118 -97.41 54.19 -24.62
N ALA A 119 -97.05 55.10 -23.71
CA ALA A 119 -95.94 56.02 -23.91
C ALA A 119 -94.59 55.26 -23.91
N SER A 120 -93.77 55.47 -24.95
CA SER A 120 -92.46 54.83 -25.07
C SER A 120 -91.32 55.85 -25.14
N VAL A 121 -90.23 55.53 -24.43
CA VAL A 121 -89.02 56.35 -24.37
C VAL A 121 -87.86 55.57 -24.99
N PRO A 122 -87.03 56.20 -25.85
CA PRO A 122 -85.86 55.52 -26.37
C PRO A 122 -84.79 55.39 -25.29
N VAL A 123 -84.44 54.15 -24.95
CA VAL A 123 -83.40 53.80 -23.97
C VAL A 123 -82.32 52.97 -24.67
N ASN A 124 -81.05 53.19 -24.31
CA ASN A 124 -79.94 52.41 -24.86
C ASN A 124 -79.86 51.05 -24.13
N SER A 125 -80.29 49.99 -24.82
CA SER A 125 -80.44 48.65 -24.24
C SER A 125 -79.35 47.69 -24.76
N PRO A 126 -78.80 46.80 -23.92
CA PRO A 126 -77.87 45.76 -24.39
C PRO A 126 -78.59 44.79 -25.34
N LYS A 127 -77.95 44.43 -26.46
CA LYS A 127 -78.54 43.55 -27.47
C LYS A 127 -77.71 42.34 -27.83
N ILE A 128 -76.40 42.48 -27.90
CA ILE A 128 -75.51 41.37 -28.23
C ILE A 128 -74.36 41.40 -27.24
N GLU A 129 -74.14 40.29 -26.55
CA GLU A 129 -72.92 40.05 -25.80
C GLU A 129 -72.00 39.19 -26.68
N ARG A 130 -70.88 39.77 -27.13
CA ARG A 130 -69.88 39.08 -27.95
C ARG A 130 -68.62 38.84 -27.11
N ARG A 131 -68.10 37.62 -27.18
CA ARG A 131 -66.73 37.32 -26.72
C ARG A 131 -65.77 37.58 -27.86
N THR A 132 -64.99 38.65 -27.73
CA THR A 132 -63.97 39.06 -28.71
C THR A 132 -62.57 38.87 -28.15
N VAL A 133 -61.56 39.11 -28.99
CA VAL A 133 -60.16 39.04 -28.61
C VAL A 133 -59.56 40.45 -28.57
N GLU A 134 -58.86 40.74 -27.49
CA GLU A 134 -58.04 41.93 -27.34
C GLU A 134 -56.55 41.54 -27.38
N PHE A 135 -55.72 42.45 -27.90
CA PHE A 135 -54.29 42.22 -28.04
C PHE A 135 -53.50 43.08 -27.05
N ARG A 136 -52.57 42.45 -26.34
CA ARG A 136 -51.62 43.10 -25.45
C ARG A 136 -50.21 42.87 -25.99
N ILE A 137 -49.38 43.89 -25.81
CA ILE A 137 -48.01 43.90 -26.34
C ILE A 137 -47.04 43.69 -25.19
N GLN A 138 -46.21 42.65 -25.28
CA GLN A 138 -45.11 42.44 -24.34
C GLN A 138 -43.77 42.67 -25.03
N GLN A 139 -42.97 43.59 -24.49
CA GLN A 139 -41.72 44.03 -25.11
C GLN A 139 -40.49 43.36 -24.50
N GLY A 140 -39.55 42.96 -25.35
CA GLY A 140 -38.21 42.50 -24.94
C GLY A 140 -37.24 43.67 -24.66
N LEU A 141 -35.99 43.34 -24.33
CA LEU A 141 -34.92 44.34 -24.15
C LEU A 141 -34.36 44.81 -25.51
N ASN A 142 -33.90 46.06 -25.58
CA ASN A 142 -33.16 46.57 -26.73
C ASN A 142 -31.75 45.98 -26.75
N SER A 143 -31.35 45.43 -27.89
CA SER A 143 -29.99 44.93 -28.10
C SER A 143 -29.68 44.84 -29.60
N PRO A 144 -28.41 44.93 -30.01
CA PRO A 144 -28.00 44.55 -31.36
C PRO A 144 -28.29 43.08 -31.72
N THR A 145 -28.43 42.21 -30.71
CA THR A 145 -28.83 40.80 -30.85
C THR A 145 -29.99 40.50 -29.89
N PRO A 146 -31.22 40.94 -30.20
CA PRO A 146 -32.33 40.86 -29.25
C PRO A 146 -32.80 39.42 -29.04
N LEU A 147 -33.16 39.11 -27.79
CA LEU A 147 -33.80 37.86 -27.41
C LEU A 147 -35.32 38.02 -27.38
N ARG A 148 -36.05 36.93 -27.64
CA ARG A 148 -37.52 36.92 -27.52
C ARG A 148 -37.94 37.11 -26.05
N PRO A 149 -39.00 37.88 -25.77
CA PRO A 149 -39.52 38.02 -24.41
C PRO A 149 -40.10 36.68 -23.92
N SER A 150 -39.95 36.39 -22.63
CA SER A 150 -40.56 35.22 -21.99
C SER A 150 -42.06 35.41 -21.82
N VAL A 151 -42.87 34.56 -22.43
CA VAL A 151 -44.35 34.58 -22.32
C VAL A 151 -44.78 33.63 -21.20
N ALA A 152 -45.68 34.07 -20.32
CA ALA A 152 -46.22 33.22 -19.26
C ALA A 152 -47.11 32.11 -19.83
N ALA A 153 -47.16 30.95 -19.18
CA ALA A 153 -48.01 29.83 -19.63
C ALA A 153 -49.52 30.15 -19.63
N THR A 154 -49.93 31.20 -18.91
CA THR A 154 -51.31 31.71 -18.84
C THR A 154 -51.67 32.63 -20.01
N ASP A 155 -50.70 33.05 -20.83
CA ASP A 155 -50.95 33.94 -21.97
C ASP A 155 -50.85 33.17 -23.30
N CYS A 156 -51.60 33.62 -24.30
CA CYS A 156 -51.58 33.07 -25.65
C CYS A 156 -50.76 33.99 -26.57
N CYS A 157 -49.62 33.52 -27.08
CA CYS A 157 -48.80 34.28 -28.03
C CYS A 157 -49.17 33.91 -29.47
N ILE A 158 -49.48 34.91 -30.30
CA ILE A 158 -49.79 34.70 -31.73
C ILE A 158 -48.51 34.78 -32.57
N GLY A 159 -47.58 35.65 -32.18
CA GLY A 159 -46.33 35.82 -32.90
C GLY A 159 -45.36 36.77 -32.23
N PHE A 160 -44.10 36.63 -32.61
CA PHE A 160 -43.00 37.52 -32.26
C PHE A 160 -42.69 38.42 -33.44
N VAL A 161 -42.64 39.72 -33.20
CA VAL A 161 -42.34 40.74 -34.20
C VAL A 161 -41.00 41.38 -33.84
N LEU A 162 -40.04 41.33 -34.77
CA LEU A 162 -38.76 41.99 -34.64
C LEU A 162 -38.87 43.43 -35.15
N LEU A 163 -38.60 44.38 -34.27
CA LEU A 163 -38.61 45.81 -34.57
C LEU A 163 -37.18 46.35 -34.65
N SER A 164 -36.92 47.16 -35.68
CA SER A 164 -35.80 48.10 -35.73
C SER A 164 -36.27 49.50 -35.35
N ASN A 165 -35.36 50.46 -35.30
CA ASN A 165 -35.67 51.87 -35.02
C ASN A 165 -36.70 52.48 -36.01
N THR A 166 -36.78 52.00 -37.25
CA THR A 166 -37.61 52.65 -38.30
C THR A 166 -38.62 51.74 -38.98
N LYS A 167 -38.53 50.42 -38.80
CA LYS A 167 -39.40 49.45 -39.48
C LYS A 167 -39.53 48.12 -38.72
N ILE A 168 -40.61 47.39 -39.03
CA ILE A 168 -40.74 45.96 -38.73
C ILE A 168 -39.78 45.17 -39.64
N GLU A 169 -38.91 44.36 -39.05
CA GLU A 169 -37.90 43.57 -39.77
C GLU A 169 -38.40 42.17 -40.13
N VAL A 170 -38.97 41.46 -39.15
CA VAL A 170 -39.39 40.07 -39.28
C VAL A 170 -40.64 39.83 -38.44
N ILE A 171 -41.57 39.02 -38.95
CA ILE A 171 -42.71 38.49 -38.20
C ILE A 171 -42.59 36.97 -38.15
N GLU A 172 -42.59 36.42 -36.94
CA GLU A 172 -42.55 34.99 -36.69
C GLU A 172 -43.84 34.56 -35.98
N SER A 173 -44.63 33.70 -36.63
CA SER A 173 -45.82 33.12 -35.98
C SER A 173 -45.42 32.18 -34.84
N ALA A 174 -46.06 32.29 -33.68
CA ALA A 174 -45.78 31.45 -32.53
C ALA A 174 -46.62 30.15 -32.61
N GLN A 175 -46.06 29.13 -33.26
CA GLN A 175 -46.76 27.86 -33.54
C GLN A 175 -47.01 26.99 -32.30
N ASP A 176 -46.33 27.27 -31.18
CA ASP A 176 -46.49 26.50 -29.95
C ASP A 176 -47.89 26.66 -29.36
N TRP A 177 -48.42 27.88 -29.39
CA TRP A 177 -49.78 28.22 -28.95
C TRP A 177 -50.86 28.04 -30.03
N ARG A 178 -50.51 27.45 -31.19
CA ARG A 178 -51.51 27.16 -32.23
C ARG A 178 -52.27 25.88 -31.92
N VAL A 179 -53.60 25.94 -32.03
CA VAL A 179 -54.49 24.77 -32.02
C VAL A 179 -54.12 23.86 -33.20
N LYS A 180 -53.76 22.62 -32.88
CA LYS A 180 -53.42 21.60 -33.87
C LYS A 180 -54.66 20.81 -34.22
N THR A 181 -54.84 20.50 -35.50
CA THR A 181 -56.01 19.69 -35.91
C THR A 181 -55.78 18.22 -35.55
N LEU A 182 -56.87 17.45 -35.34
CA LEU A 182 -56.75 16.01 -35.10
C LEU A 182 -56.00 15.29 -36.22
N TYR A 183 -56.17 15.75 -37.47
CA TYR A 183 -55.44 15.23 -38.62
C TYR A 183 -53.92 15.45 -38.53
N GLU A 184 -53.48 16.63 -38.10
CA GLU A 184 -52.06 16.92 -37.85
C GLU A 184 -51.50 16.07 -36.70
N VAL A 185 -52.29 15.83 -35.66
CA VAL A 185 -51.91 14.97 -34.53
C VAL A 185 -51.78 13.50 -34.96
N GLU A 186 -52.75 12.97 -35.69
CA GLU A 186 -52.75 11.61 -36.23
C GLU A 186 -51.54 11.35 -37.16
N GLY A 187 -51.21 12.32 -38.03
CA GLY A 187 -50.03 12.25 -38.87
C GLY A 187 -48.73 12.14 -38.07
N ARG A 188 -48.61 12.88 -36.96
CA ARG A 188 -47.44 12.80 -36.06
C ARG A 188 -47.36 11.46 -35.33
N VAL A 189 -48.50 10.94 -34.88
CA VAL A 189 -48.58 9.64 -34.21
C VAL A 189 -48.16 8.52 -35.16
N THR A 190 -48.65 8.54 -36.40
CA THR A 190 -48.29 7.55 -37.44
C THR A 190 -46.77 7.52 -37.71
N VAL A 191 -46.13 8.69 -37.75
CA VAL A 191 -44.66 8.78 -37.92
C VAL A 191 -43.93 8.19 -36.71
N LEU A 192 -44.40 8.48 -35.49
CA LEU A 192 -43.82 7.93 -34.25
C LEU A 192 -43.94 6.40 -34.21
N GLU A 193 -45.11 5.86 -34.56
CA GLU A 193 -45.34 4.42 -34.64
C GLU A 193 -44.41 3.74 -35.66
N GLY A 194 -44.23 4.36 -36.84
CA GLY A 194 -43.26 3.89 -37.83
C GLY A 194 -41.81 3.88 -37.32
N GLN A 195 -41.39 4.92 -36.59
CA GLN A 195 -40.07 4.99 -35.97
C GLN A 195 -39.88 3.94 -34.87
N MET A 196 -40.93 3.64 -34.09
CA MET A 196 -40.91 2.59 -33.09
C MET A 196 -40.77 1.21 -33.73
N ALA A 197 -41.47 0.94 -34.83
CA ALA A 197 -41.34 -0.33 -35.57
C ALA A 197 -39.90 -0.57 -36.06
N VAL A 198 -39.24 0.47 -36.61
CA VAL A 198 -37.83 0.39 -37.03
C VAL A 198 -36.90 0.16 -35.83
N SER A 199 -37.17 0.82 -34.70
CA SER A 199 -36.36 0.67 -33.48
C SER A 199 -36.45 -0.74 -32.91
N PHE A 200 -37.65 -1.35 -32.88
CA PHE A 200 -37.81 -2.73 -32.45
C PHE A 200 -37.06 -3.71 -33.37
N GLY A 201 -37.07 -3.49 -34.69
CA GLY A 201 -36.27 -4.28 -35.63
C GLY A 201 -34.76 -4.19 -35.33
N ARG A 202 -34.24 -3.00 -35.04
CA ARG A 202 -32.83 -2.80 -34.67
C ARG A 202 -32.45 -3.48 -33.36
N ILE A 203 -33.32 -3.42 -32.35
CA ILE A 203 -33.09 -4.07 -31.05
C ILE A 203 -33.01 -5.60 -31.20
N GLN A 204 -33.85 -6.20 -32.05
CA GLN A 204 -33.78 -7.64 -32.34
C GLN A 204 -32.45 -8.02 -33.02
N THR A 205 -31.97 -7.21 -33.96
CA THR A 205 -30.65 -7.45 -34.59
C THR A 205 -29.50 -7.31 -33.60
N LEU A 206 -29.53 -6.28 -32.74
CA LEU A 206 -28.52 -6.10 -31.68
C LEU A 206 -28.50 -7.25 -30.68
N THR A 207 -29.65 -7.86 -30.39
CA THR A 207 -29.72 -9.04 -29.52
C THR A 207 -29.03 -10.25 -30.15
N THR A 208 -29.15 -10.40 -31.48
CA THR A 208 -28.45 -11.44 -32.24
C THR A 208 -26.95 -11.17 -32.29
N ASP A 209 -26.54 -9.92 -32.53
CA ASP A 209 -25.13 -9.52 -32.52
C ASP A 209 -24.49 -9.66 -31.13
N PHE A 210 -25.23 -9.37 -30.07
CA PHE A 210 -24.78 -9.60 -28.69
C PHE A 210 -24.56 -11.09 -28.42
N SER A 211 -25.44 -11.96 -28.93
CA SER A 211 -25.24 -13.42 -28.84
C SER A 211 -23.99 -13.88 -29.61
N ASN A 212 -23.75 -13.31 -30.80
CA ASN A 212 -22.55 -13.59 -31.59
C ASN A 212 -21.26 -13.07 -30.91
N LEU A 213 -21.31 -11.86 -30.34
CA LEU A 213 -20.21 -11.29 -29.56
C LEU A 213 -19.93 -12.12 -28.30
N GLN A 214 -20.96 -12.60 -27.61
CA GLN A 214 -20.81 -13.48 -26.45
C GLN A 214 -20.16 -14.81 -26.82
N ALA A 215 -20.45 -15.35 -28.01
CA ALA A 215 -19.78 -16.54 -28.53
C ALA A 215 -18.30 -16.26 -28.84
N GLN A 216 -17.98 -15.14 -29.52
CA GLN A 216 -16.60 -14.76 -29.81
C GLN A 216 -15.78 -14.42 -28.55
N LEU A 217 -16.39 -13.79 -27.54
CA LEU A 217 -15.75 -13.48 -26.26
C LEU A 217 -15.41 -14.73 -25.43
N LYS A 218 -16.08 -15.87 -25.68
CA LYS A 218 -15.69 -17.16 -25.10
C LYS A 218 -14.41 -17.72 -25.74
N ASP A 219 -14.17 -17.41 -27.02
CA ASP A 219 -13.04 -17.94 -27.79
C ASP A 219 -11.78 -17.08 -27.70
N PHE A 220 -11.89 -15.79 -27.35
CA PHE A 220 -10.72 -14.97 -27.06
C PHE A 220 -10.18 -15.27 -25.65
N PRO A 221 -8.90 -15.68 -25.50
CA PRO A 221 -8.26 -15.68 -24.20
C PRO A 221 -8.22 -14.23 -23.69
N ARG A 222 -8.79 -14.00 -22.50
CA ARG A 222 -8.82 -12.67 -21.86
C ARG A 222 -7.42 -12.06 -21.89
N LYS A 223 -7.31 -10.76 -22.18
CA LYS A 223 -6.01 -10.05 -22.26
C LYS A 223 -5.20 -10.26 -20.98
N GLU A 224 -5.87 -10.31 -19.83
CA GLU A 224 -5.26 -10.57 -18.52
C GLU A 224 -4.65 -11.98 -18.43
N ILE A 225 -5.29 -12.99 -19.03
CA ILE A 225 -4.79 -14.37 -19.08
C ILE A 225 -3.60 -14.46 -20.03
N VAL A 226 -3.64 -13.78 -21.17
CA VAL A 226 -2.49 -13.73 -22.11
C VAL A 226 -1.31 -12.99 -21.48
N GLN A 227 -1.56 -11.87 -20.79
CA GLN A 227 -0.53 -11.14 -20.04
C GLN A 227 0.01 -11.98 -18.88
N GLN A 228 -0.85 -12.72 -18.17
CA GLN A 228 -0.43 -13.62 -17.10
C GLN A 228 0.42 -14.77 -17.65
N LEU A 229 0.02 -15.38 -18.77
CA LEU A 229 0.81 -16.42 -19.45
C LEU A 229 2.18 -15.86 -19.91
N GLN A 230 2.22 -14.63 -20.42
CA GLN A 230 3.46 -13.95 -20.79
C GLN A 230 4.35 -13.68 -19.56
N ARG A 231 3.78 -13.26 -18.42
CA ARG A 231 4.51 -13.10 -17.15
C ARG A 231 5.04 -14.42 -16.62
N ASP A 232 4.22 -15.47 -16.59
CA ASP A 232 4.61 -16.81 -16.13
C ASP A 232 5.71 -17.40 -17.04
N THR A 233 5.62 -17.17 -18.35
CA THR A 233 6.67 -17.56 -19.31
C THR A 233 7.94 -16.74 -19.11
N ALA A 234 7.84 -15.45 -18.80
CA ALA A 234 8.99 -14.62 -18.48
C ALA A 234 9.67 -15.07 -17.18
N GLN A 235 8.91 -15.45 -16.16
CA GLN A 235 9.41 -16.01 -14.89
C GLN A 235 10.11 -17.36 -15.11
N LEU A 236 9.46 -18.30 -15.81
CA LEU A 236 10.05 -19.60 -16.16
C LEU A 236 11.36 -19.43 -16.95
N ARG A 237 11.40 -18.47 -17.87
CA ARG A 237 12.61 -18.19 -18.65
C ARG A 237 13.74 -17.60 -17.81
N ARG A 238 13.44 -16.74 -16.85
CA ARG A 238 14.44 -16.23 -15.90
C ARG A 238 15.01 -17.37 -15.07
N LEU A 239 14.14 -18.26 -14.58
CA LEU A 239 14.57 -19.45 -13.85
C LEU A 239 15.43 -20.38 -14.72
N ALA A 240 15.13 -20.47 -16.02
CA ALA A 240 15.87 -21.28 -17.00
C ALA A 240 17.11 -20.59 -17.61
N ASN A 241 17.41 -19.33 -17.26
CA ASN A 241 18.58 -18.56 -17.69
C ASN A 241 18.86 -18.59 -19.23
N LEU A 242 17.81 -18.48 -20.05
CA LEU A 242 17.96 -18.56 -21.52
C LEU A 242 18.63 -17.31 -22.11
N PRO A 243 19.40 -17.40 -23.22
CA PRO A 243 20.14 -16.28 -23.81
C PRO A 243 19.25 -15.08 -24.23
N ASP A 244 19.74 -13.86 -24.01
CA ASP A 244 19.04 -12.56 -24.20
C ASP A 244 18.93 -12.07 -25.66
N ALA A 245 18.83 -12.98 -26.63
CA ALA A 245 18.62 -12.57 -28.01
C ALA A 245 17.21 -11.99 -28.22
N ALA A 246 17.14 -10.72 -28.65
CA ALA A 246 16.06 -10.09 -29.44
C ALA A 246 14.62 -10.42 -28.96
N ARG A 247 14.19 -9.86 -27.82
CA ARG A 247 12.87 -10.14 -27.20
C ARG A 247 11.91 -8.95 -27.30
N GLY A 248 10.61 -9.22 -27.27
CA GLY A 248 9.56 -8.20 -27.16
C GLY A 248 9.12 -7.90 -25.72
N TYR A 249 9.74 -8.50 -24.70
CA TYR A 249 9.30 -8.40 -23.30
C TYR A 249 10.47 -8.44 -22.31
N PHE A 250 10.31 -7.76 -21.18
CA PHE A 250 11.25 -7.64 -20.07
C PHE A 250 10.49 -7.80 -18.74
N TYR A 251 11.08 -8.50 -17.78
CA TYR A 251 10.53 -8.67 -16.44
C TYR A 251 11.67 -8.70 -15.43
N ASP A 252 11.58 -7.88 -14.39
CA ASP A 252 12.51 -7.92 -13.28
C ASP A 252 11.82 -7.64 -11.93
N ALA A 253 12.06 -8.52 -10.95
CA ALA A 253 11.69 -8.32 -9.55
C ALA A 253 12.75 -7.53 -8.76
N ALA A 254 13.84 -7.10 -9.41
CA ALA A 254 14.92 -6.31 -8.80
C ALA A 254 15.51 -6.98 -7.54
N LEU A 255 15.68 -8.31 -7.60
CA LEU A 255 16.36 -9.11 -6.57
C LEU A 255 17.88 -9.03 -6.68
N VAL A 256 18.37 -8.83 -7.91
CA VAL A 256 19.79 -8.77 -8.25
C VAL A 256 20.05 -7.52 -9.08
N LYS A 257 21.27 -6.99 -8.96
CA LYS A 257 21.69 -5.68 -9.50
C LYS A 257 22.00 -5.69 -11.00
N ASP A 258 21.86 -6.82 -11.67
CA ASP A 258 22.39 -7.09 -13.00
C ASP A 258 21.68 -6.33 -14.14
N GLN A 259 20.36 -6.09 -14.01
CA GLN A 259 19.55 -5.41 -15.03
C GLN A 259 19.47 -3.88 -14.87
N TRP A 260 20.04 -3.35 -13.79
CA TRP A 260 19.95 -1.93 -13.42
C TRP A 260 21.26 -1.20 -13.72
N ASP A 261 21.17 0.00 -14.27
CA ASP A 261 22.35 0.81 -14.59
C ASP A 261 22.76 1.64 -13.36
N MET A 262 23.38 0.96 -12.39
CA MET A 262 23.90 1.59 -11.18
C MET A 262 25.07 2.54 -11.43
N THR A 263 25.68 2.50 -12.62
CA THR A 263 26.77 3.40 -13.00
C THR A 263 26.25 4.74 -13.53
N ASN A 264 24.96 4.82 -13.86
CA ASN A 264 24.34 6.04 -14.33
C ASN A 264 24.34 7.11 -13.23
N ALA A 265 24.76 8.34 -13.56
CA ALA A 265 24.72 9.46 -12.63
C ALA A 265 23.29 9.80 -12.15
N SER A 266 22.26 9.39 -12.91
CA SER A 266 20.86 9.57 -12.53
C SER A 266 20.31 8.44 -11.65
N PHE A 267 21.10 7.41 -11.32
CA PHE A 267 20.65 6.30 -10.48
C PHE A 267 20.62 6.73 -9.01
N LEU A 268 19.41 6.94 -8.49
CA LEU A 268 19.12 7.36 -7.11
C LEU A 268 18.21 6.34 -6.41
N ALA A 269 18.49 5.04 -6.59
CA ALA A 269 17.72 3.95 -6.02
C ALA A 269 18.65 2.92 -5.35
N ARG A 270 18.07 1.94 -4.66
CA ARG A 270 18.76 0.73 -4.21
C ARG A 270 17.99 -0.50 -4.70
N ILE A 271 18.74 -1.53 -5.05
CA ILE A 271 18.22 -2.83 -5.50
C ILE A 271 18.47 -3.82 -4.37
N GLU A 272 17.43 -4.01 -3.56
CA GLU A 272 17.41 -4.84 -2.36
C GLU A 272 16.00 -5.40 -2.21
N GLU A 273 15.69 -6.49 -2.90
CA GLU A 273 14.37 -7.12 -2.91
C GLU A 273 13.27 -6.19 -3.41
N GLY A 274 13.51 -5.66 -4.63
CA GLY A 274 12.72 -4.60 -5.22
C GLY A 274 13.54 -3.34 -5.45
N VAL A 275 12.94 -2.38 -6.15
CA VAL A 275 13.52 -1.05 -6.33
C VAL A 275 13.05 -0.18 -5.18
N ARG A 276 13.99 0.28 -4.37
CA ARG A 276 13.71 1.12 -3.20
C ARG A 276 14.39 2.47 -3.32
N PHE A 277 13.94 3.43 -2.53
CA PHE A 277 14.56 4.74 -2.41
C PHE A 277 15.98 4.57 -1.86
N GLY A 278 16.94 5.31 -2.45
CA GLY A 278 18.32 5.34 -1.98
C GLY A 278 18.45 6.05 -0.63
N TRP A 279 19.64 5.98 -0.03
CA TRP A 279 19.95 6.71 1.20
C TRP A 279 20.26 8.18 0.90
N ALA A 280 19.64 9.10 1.64
CA ALA A 280 19.94 10.53 1.59
C ALA A 280 21.19 10.82 2.42
N ALA A 281 21.27 10.16 3.58
CA ALA A 281 22.38 10.20 4.50
C ALA A 281 22.52 8.83 5.16
N GLU A 282 23.76 8.39 5.32
CA GLU A 282 24.15 7.21 6.06
C GLU A 282 25.37 7.58 6.90
N ARG A 283 25.37 7.14 8.15
CA ARG A 283 26.53 7.27 9.02
C ARG A 283 26.80 5.94 9.69
N ASP A 284 28.05 5.52 9.62
CA ASP A 284 28.54 4.28 10.21
C ASP A 284 29.57 4.62 11.27
N GLU A 285 29.28 4.24 12.52
CA GLU A 285 30.09 4.54 13.69
C GLU A 285 30.47 3.26 14.42
N ARG A 286 31.62 3.30 15.12
CA ARG A 286 32.02 2.21 16.00
C ARG A 286 31.15 2.25 17.27
N LEU A 287 30.69 1.07 17.68
CA LEU A 287 29.97 0.92 18.94
C LEU A 287 30.95 1.06 20.12
N GLU A 288 30.86 2.18 20.85
CA GLU A 288 31.75 2.49 21.97
C GLU A 288 30.98 2.76 23.26
N VAL A 289 31.49 2.24 24.37
CA VAL A 289 30.87 2.40 25.70
C VAL A 289 31.15 3.80 26.21
N LEU A 290 30.10 4.50 26.67
CA LEU A 290 30.21 5.90 27.11
C LEU A 290 31.09 6.04 28.38
N ASN A 291 30.95 5.09 29.31
CA ASN A 291 31.76 5.04 30.54
C ASN A 291 32.35 3.63 30.73
N PRO A 292 33.56 3.37 30.21
CA PRO A 292 34.19 2.05 30.34
C PRO A 292 34.66 1.73 31.76
N ALA A 293 34.73 2.72 32.66
CA ALA A 293 35.18 2.56 34.06
C ALA A 293 34.02 2.32 35.05
N GLN A 294 32.80 2.08 34.56
CA GLN A 294 31.65 1.78 35.41
C GLN A 294 31.87 0.49 36.22
N ALA A 295 31.74 0.55 37.56
CA ALA A 295 32.02 -0.56 38.46
C ALA A 295 31.18 -1.84 38.23
N GLY A 296 30.01 -1.70 37.59
CA GLY A 296 29.11 -2.83 37.26
C GLY A 296 29.51 -3.62 36.02
N ILE A 297 30.49 -3.17 35.24
CA ILE A 297 30.98 -3.86 34.04
C ILE A 297 32.46 -4.21 34.18
N ARG A 298 32.88 -5.21 33.41
CA ARG A 298 34.28 -5.55 33.20
C ARG A 298 34.51 -5.81 31.72
N ILE A 299 35.49 -5.12 31.16
CA ILE A 299 35.94 -5.31 29.78
C ILE A 299 37.27 -6.07 29.85
N GLU A 300 37.31 -7.31 29.35
CA GLU A 300 38.50 -8.15 29.33
C GLU A 300 38.86 -8.44 27.86
N GLY A 301 39.98 -7.88 27.39
CA GLY A 301 40.26 -7.75 25.96
C GLY A 301 39.19 -6.87 25.31
N ASP A 302 38.44 -7.43 24.37
CA ASP A 302 37.37 -6.77 23.63
C ASP A 302 35.99 -7.31 24.01
N ILE A 303 35.86 -8.06 25.11
CA ILE A 303 34.56 -8.58 25.59
C ILE A 303 34.07 -7.76 26.76
N LEU A 304 32.88 -7.18 26.62
CA LEU A 304 32.16 -6.52 27.69
C LEU A 304 31.18 -7.49 28.36
N MET A 305 31.30 -7.60 29.68
CA MET A 305 30.42 -8.40 30.54
C MET A 305 30.06 -7.63 31.81
N PRO A 306 29.01 -8.05 32.54
CA PRO A 306 28.85 -7.66 33.94
C PRO A 306 30.10 -7.96 34.76
N ALA A 307 30.35 -7.18 35.81
CA ALA A 307 31.52 -7.39 36.66
C ALA A 307 31.52 -8.80 37.28
N TRP A 308 32.69 -9.45 37.26
CA TRP A 308 32.86 -10.84 37.71
C TRP A 308 34.18 -11.07 38.46
N SER A 309 34.15 -12.05 39.36
CA SER A 309 35.31 -12.67 40.01
C SER A 309 35.53 -14.08 39.48
N GLU A 310 36.79 -14.52 39.44
CA GLU A 310 37.14 -15.87 38.98
C GLU A 310 36.93 -16.89 40.11
N ILE A 311 36.25 -17.99 39.82
CA ILE A 311 36.08 -19.13 40.73
C ILE A 311 36.46 -20.45 40.06
N VAL A 312 36.92 -21.41 40.85
CA VAL A 312 37.24 -22.77 40.37
C VAL A 312 35.94 -23.53 40.14
N LYS A 313 35.73 -24.04 38.92
CA LYS A 313 34.54 -24.81 38.53
C LYS A 313 34.79 -26.31 38.51
N ILE A 314 35.95 -26.72 38.01
CA ILE A 314 36.40 -28.12 38.00
C ILE A 314 37.80 -28.16 38.59
N GLU A 315 38.04 -29.07 39.51
CA GLU A 315 39.34 -29.28 40.13
C GLU A 315 39.68 -30.77 40.18
N VAL A 316 40.86 -31.10 39.68
CA VAL A 316 41.50 -32.39 39.87
C VAL A 316 42.82 -32.11 40.59
N ASP A 317 42.85 -32.30 41.90
CA ASP A 317 44.07 -32.16 42.71
C ASP A 317 44.54 -33.50 43.28
N GLY A 318 45.84 -33.59 43.55
CA GLY A 318 46.51 -34.77 44.07
C GLY A 318 48.00 -34.77 43.75
N SER A 319 48.69 -35.82 44.17
CA SER A 319 50.11 -36.06 43.89
C SER A 319 50.34 -37.57 43.72
N GLY A 320 50.19 -38.06 42.48
CA GLY A 320 50.38 -39.49 42.16
C GLY A 320 51.65 -39.78 41.36
N GLY A 321 52.11 -38.81 40.57
CA GLY A 321 53.32 -38.93 39.75
C GLY A 321 53.64 -37.63 39.01
N THR A 322 54.63 -37.69 38.13
CA THR A 322 55.00 -36.57 37.25
C THR A 322 55.24 -37.08 35.84
N LYS A 323 54.86 -36.27 34.85
CA LYS A 323 55.03 -36.59 33.44
C LYS A 323 55.82 -35.49 32.75
N ASN A 324 56.96 -35.89 32.20
CA ASN A 324 57.85 -34.98 31.49
C ASN A 324 57.23 -34.64 30.12
N ILE A 325 57.01 -33.35 29.84
CA ILE A 325 56.34 -32.91 28.62
C ILE A 325 57.30 -32.52 27.49
N SER A 326 58.47 -33.17 27.41
CA SER A 326 59.57 -32.81 26.48
C SER A 326 60.16 -33.96 25.66
N GLN A 327 59.58 -35.17 25.75
CA GLN A 327 60.23 -36.39 25.26
C GLN A 327 60.01 -36.72 23.77
N GLN A 328 59.23 -35.94 23.02
CA GLN A 328 59.00 -36.21 21.59
C GLN A 328 59.01 -34.91 20.77
N VAL A 329 59.87 -34.87 19.74
CA VAL A 329 60.00 -33.75 18.80
C VAL A 329 59.39 -34.20 17.47
N HIS A 330 58.14 -33.80 17.21
CA HIS A 330 57.55 -33.85 15.86
C HIS A 330 56.50 -32.75 15.65
N THR A 331 56.27 -32.46 14.36
CA THR A 331 56.26 -31.13 13.75
C THR A 331 54.86 -30.53 13.50
N VAL A 332 54.81 -29.20 13.55
CA VAL A 332 53.84 -28.22 12.98
C VAL A 332 52.48 -28.81 12.57
N LYS A 333 51.48 -28.54 13.42
CA LYS A 333 50.09 -28.52 12.97
C LYS A 333 49.58 -27.09 12.85
N THR A 334 48.62 -26.99 11.95
CA THR A 334 47.75 -25.91 11.50
C THR A 334 46.55 -25.48 12.34
N PRO A 335 46.57 -25.27 13.69
CA PRO A 335 45.33 -25.13 14.44
C PRO A 335 44.47 -23.96 13.95
N VAL A 336 43.16 -24.18 13.96
CA VAL A 336 42.18 -23.20 13.52
C VAL A 336 41.38 -22.68 14.70
N GLN A 337 41.37 -21.35 14.87
CA GLN A 337 40.62 -20.70 15.93
C GLN A 337 39.19 -20.34 15.49
N LYS A 338 38.18 -20.90 16.16
CA LYS A 338 36.76 -20.56 15.91
C LYS A 338 36.35 -19.27 16.64
N SER A 339 35.66 -18.36 15.95
CA SER A 339 35.10 -17.12 16.52
C SER A 339 33.60 -17.23 16.83
N VAL A 340 33.09 -16.33 17.67
CA VAL A 340 31.68 -16.27 18.07
C VAL A 340 30.84 -15.67 16.94
N ALA A 341 29.59 -16.15 16.79
CA ALA A 341 28.64 -15.66 15.80
C ALA A 341 28.32 -14.16 15.97
N ARG A 342 28.11 -13.47 14.84
CA ARG A 342 27.62 -12.09 14.81
C ARG A 342 26.10 -12.08 14.87
N SER A 343 25.54 -11.12 15.57
CA SER A 343 24.12 -10.79 15.50
C SER A 343 23.98 -9.37 14.95
N SER A 344 22.96 -9.13 14.13
CA SER A 344 22.50 -7.77 13.90
C SER A 344 21.05 -7.63 14.27
N ILE A 345 20.76 -6.46 14.78
CA ILE A 345 19.41 -6.02 15.04
C ILE A 345 19.16 -4.88 14.07
N SER A 346 18.34 -5.16 13.06
CA SER A 346 17.63 -4.15 12.25
C SER A 346 16.29 -3.88 12.93
N TYR A 347 15.87 -2.62 12.96
CA TYR A 347 14.63 -2.24 13.62
C TYR A 347 13.67 -1.53 12.64
N GLY A 348 12.50 -2.16 12.38
CA GLY A 348 11.46 -1.73 11.42
C GLY A 348 10.04 -2.28 11.74
N PRO A 349 9.00 -1.98 10.94
CA PRO A 349 7.56 -2.25 11.24
C PRO A 349 7.08 -3.73 11.01
N THR A 350 5.97 -4.17 11.65
CA THR A 350 5.44 -5.59 11.74
C THR A 350 4.10 -5.87 10.98
N VAL A 351 3.81 -7.12 10.53
CA VAL A 351 2.66 -7.52 9.64
C VAL A 351 2.09 -8.96 9.92
N ALA A 352 0.78 -9.26 9.68
CA ALA A 352 0.13 -10.60 9.74
C ALA A 352 -0.45 -11.07 8.38
N MET A 353 -0.58 -12.40 8.14
CA MET A 353 -0.75 -12.95 6.77
C MET A 353 -1.58 -14.26 6.66
N CYS A 354 -2.01 -14.61 5.44
CA CYS A 354 -2.83 -15.78 5.07
C CYS A 354 -2.14 -16.67 4.00
N ASP A 355 -2.47 -17.96 3.97
CA ASP A 355 -1.81 -19.04 3.20
C ASP A 355 -2.02 -19.01 1.67
N ASN A 356 -2.63 -17.95 1.10
CA ASN A 356 -2.93 -17.90 -0.34
C ASN A 356 -2.18 -16.82 -1.13
N TYR A 357 -0.99 -16.40 -0.69
CA TYR A 357 -0.05 -15.73 -1.58
C TYR A 357 1.02 -16.73 -2.00
N LYS A 358 1.28 -16.86 -3.30
CA LYS A 358 2.08 -17.92 -3.96
C LYS A 358 3.51 -18.16 -3.40
N GLU A 359 3.95 -17.35 -2.43
CA GLU A 359 5.25 -17.45 -1.76
C GLU A 359 5.14 -17.85 -0.26
N TRP A 360 3.92 -18.05 0.27
CA TRP A 360 3.63 -18.38 1.68
C TRP A 360 3.06 -19.79 1.90
N ALA A 361 2.95 -20.59 0.84
CA ALA A 361 2.38 -21.96 0.86
C ALA A 361 3.05 -22.91 1.88
N GLN A 362 4.23 -22.55 2.40
CA GLN A 362 4.93 -23.32 3.43
C GLN A 362 4.24 -23.23 4.81
N ILE A 363 3.43 -22.20 5.08
CA ILE A 363 2.78 -21.98 6.38
C ILE A 363 1.70 -23.05 6.68
N GLY A 364 0.97 -23.50 5.65
CA GLY A 364 -0.01 -24.59 5.76
C GLY A 364 0.65 -25.94 6.07
N THR A 365 1.86 -26.17 5.57
CA THR A 365 2.59 -27.45 5.73
C THR A 365 3.50 -27.53 6.97
N ALA A 366 3.83 -26.41 7.61
CA ALA A 366 4.70 -26.36 8.77
C ALA A 366 4.02 -26.89 10.05
N ARG A 367 4.79 -27.53 10.94
CA ARG A 367 4.30 -27.97 12.27
C ARG A 367 4.12 -26.77 13.21
N GLU A 368 3.23 -26.87 14.19
CA GLU A 368 3.08 -25.83 15.22
C GLU A 368 4.38 -25.69 16.02
N GLY A 369 4.85 -24.45 16.21
CA GLY A 369 6.16 -24.10 16.75
C GLY A 369 7.32 -24.18 15.75
N ALA A 370 7.08 -24.61 14.50
CA ALA A 370 8.14 -24.71 13.49
C ALA A 370 8.39 -23.37 12.80
N VAL A 371 9.67 -23.12 12.52
CA VAL A 371 10.14 -22.01 11.68
C VAL A 371 9.97 -22.43 10.22
N PHE A 372 9.32 -21.59 9.41
CA PHE A 372 9.23 -21.77 7.96
C PHE A 372 9.76 -20.50 7.27
N GLN A 373 10.26 -20.67 6.03
CA GLN A 373 10.84 -19.57 5.27
C GLN A 373 9.84 -19.05 4.24
N ALA A 374 9.60 -17.75 4.27
CA ALA A 374 8.95 -17.03 3.18
C ALA A 374 9.83 -15.82 2.89
N ASN A 375 10.13 -15.56 1.62
CA ASN A 375 10.94 -14.40 1.22
C ASN A 375 12.29 -14.28 1.97
N ASN A 376 13.00 -15.39 2.18
CA ASN A 376 14.30 -15.45 2.88
C ASN A 376 14.29 -14.99 4.36
N GLU A 377 13.12 -14.75 4.95
CA GLU A 377 12.94 -14.47 6.37
C GLU A 377 12.30 -15.67 7.10
N ASN A 378 12.63 -15.82 8.39
CA ASN A 378 12.20 -16.94 9.22
C ASN A 378 10.95 -16.56 10.04
N PHE A 379 9.84 -17.27 9.85
CA PHE A 379 8.57 -17.06 10.56
C PHE A 379 8.24 -18.25 11.46
N VAL A 380 7.76 -18.02 12.69
CA VAL A 380 7.32 -19.09 13.60
C VAL A 380 5.80 -19.26 13.50
N LYS A 381 5.35 -20.48 13.17
CA LYS A 381 3.93 -20.85 13.22
C LYS A 381 3.51 -21.08 14.67
N LEU A 382 2.63 -20.26 15.23
CA LEU A 382 2.21 -20.40 16.63
C LEU A 382 1.06 -21.40 16.83
N GLY A 383 0.35 -21.77 15.76
CA GLY A 383 -0.72 -22.77 15.79
C GLY A 383 -1.92 -22.38 14.93
N VAL A 384 -2.85 -23.33 14.76
CA VAL A 384 -4.21 -23.02 14.27
C VAL A 384 -4.91 -22.15 15.32
N ILE A 385 -5.60 -21.10 14.88
CA ILE A 385 -6.44 -20.32 15.79
C ILE A 385 -7.68 -21.16 16.13
N ASP A 386 -7.65 -21.84 17.28
CA ASP A 386 -8.69 -22.78 17.76
C ASP A 386 -9.33 -22.33 19.09
N ALA A 387 -10.18 -23.17 19.68
CA ALA A 387 -10.88 -22.84 20.93
C ALA A 387 -9.95 -22.51 22.11
N SER A 388 -8.67 -22.90 22.10
CA SER A 388 -7.69 -22.55 23.13
C SER A 388 -7.27 -21.06 23.11
N TYR A 389 -7.57 -20.37 22.01
CA TYR A 389 -7.37 -18.92 21.83
C TYR A 389 -8.59 -18.09 22.23
N ALA A 390 -9.68 -18.72 22.69
CA ALA A 390 -10.88 -18.03 23.15
C ALA A 390 -10.56 -17.05 24.30
N GLY A 391 -10.85 -15.77 24.10
CA GLY A 391 -10.59 -14.72 25.08
C GLY A 391 -9.15 -14.18 25.11
N LYS A 392 -8.25 -14.65 24.24
CA LYS A 392 -6.90 -14.07 24.08
C LYS A 392 -6.90 -12.95 23.04
N THR A 393 -6.17 -11.86 23.31
CA THR A 393 -6.01 -10.75 22.37
C THR A 393 -4.91 -11.08 21.36
N LEU A 394 -5.29 -11.30 20.10
CA LEU A 394 -4.40 -11.44 18.94
C LEU A 394 -4.58 -10.22 18.03
N ASP A 395 -3.48 -9.72 17.46
CA ASP A 395 -3.55 -8.64 16.47
C ASP A 395 -4.07 -9.19 15.14
N VAL A 396 -5.39 -9.14 14.99
CA VAL A 396 -6.13 -9.53 13.78
C VAL A 396 -6.21 -8.39 12.77
N SER A 397 -5.63 -7.22 13.08
CA SER A 397 -5.74 -6.03 12.24
C SER A 397 -5.19 -6.27 10.84
N VAL A 398 -4.13 -7.08 10.73
CA VAL A 398 -3.56 -7.38 9.43
C VAL A 398 -4.37 -8.46 8.71
N PHE A 399 -4.88 -9.50 9.37
CA PHE A 399 -5.83 -10.43 8.72
C PHE A 399 -7.06 -9.68 8.16
N ASN A 400 -7.61 -8.77 8.96
CA ASN A 400 -8.74 -7.91 8.60
C ASN A 400 -8.42 -6.89 7.51
N GLN A 401 -7.20 -6.33 7.50
CA GLN A 401 -6.72 -5.48 6.42
C GLN A 401 -6.41 -6.27 5.13
N THR A 402 -5.98 -7.52 5.25
CA THR A 402 -5.61 -8.41 4.14
C THR A 402 -6.84 -9.09 3.51
N HIS A 403 -7.94 -9.30 4.24
CA HIS A 403 -9.16 -9.93 3.71
C HIS A 403 -10.37 -9.00 3.64
N GLY A 404 -10.26 -7.77 4.15
CA GLY A 404 -11.37 -6.82 4.20
C GLY A 404 -12.51 -7.25 5.13
N SER A 405 -12.22 -8.05 6.16
CA SER A 405 -13.17 -8.50 7.18
C SER A 405 -13.06 -7.66 8.46
N ASN A 406 -14.10 -7.65 9.29
CA ASN A 406 -14.02 -7.22 10.70
C ASN A 406 -14.01 -8.45 11.63
N ALA A 407 -13.29 -9.50 11.23
CA ALA A 407 -13.26 -10.77 11.94
C ALA A 407 -12.45 -10.61 13.22
N ASN A 408 -13.05 -10.91 14.35
CA ASN A 408 -12.34 -11.00 15.63
C ASN A 408 -11.83 -12.44 15.85
N VAL A 409 -11.04 -12.65 16.90
CA VAL A 409 -10.48 -13.98 17.24
C VAL A 409 -11.58 -15.04 17.36
N SER A 410 -12.76 -14.69 17.87
CA SER A 410 -13.89 -15.60 18.00
C SER A 410 -14.47 -16.02 16.64
N ASP A 411 -14.55 -15.10 15.68
CA ASP A 411 -15.02 -15.39 14.31
C ASP A 411 -14.06 -16.33 13.57
N MET A 412 -12.76 -16.21 13.84
CA MET A 412 -11.72 -17.08 13.26
C MET A 412 -11.74 -18.49 13.86
N ILE A 413 -12.04 -18.62 15.16
CA ILE A 413 -12.28 -19.91 15.83
C ILE A 413 -13.50 -20.60 15.22
N VAL A 414 -14.58 -19.87 14.99
CA VAL A 414 -15.80 -20.39 14.35
C VAL A 414 -15.50 -20.81 12.91
N HIS A 415 -14.76 -20.00 12.15
CA HIS A 415 -14.33 -20.32 10.78
C HIS A 415 -13.50 -21.62 10.70
N ASN A 416 -12.53 -21.79 11.61
CA ASN A 416 -11.69 -22.98 11.67
C ASN A 416 -12.43 -24.24 12.19
N SER A 417 -13.59 -24.07 12.86
CA SER A 417 -14.42 -25.17 13.35
C SER A 417 -15.38 -25.79 12.31
N GLN A 418 -15.61 -25.12 11.17
CA GLN A 418 -16.59 -25.51 10.16
C GLN A 418 -15.94 -26.06 8.87
N VAL A 419 -15.24 -27.19 8.99
CA VAL A 419 -14.38 -27.79 7.94
C VAL A 419 -15.13 -28.14 6.63
N ALA A 420 -16.43 -28.40 6.69
CA ALA A 420 -17.23 -28.85 5.55
C ALA A 420 -17.68 -27.73 4.58
N GLN A 421 -17.72 -26.47 5.03
CA GLN A 421 -18.18 -25.33 4.21
C GLN A 421 -17.03 -24.44 3.72
N THR A 422 -15.86 -24.53 4.35
CA THR A 422 -14.70 -23.67 4.05
C THR A 422 -13.75 -24.26 3.00
N GLY A 423 -13.88 -25.54 2.66
CA GLY A 423 -13.05 -26.20 1.66
C GLY A 423 -11.56 -26.12 2.02
N TYR A 424 -11.12 -26.90 3.02
CA TYR A 424 -9.72 -27.07 3.44
C TYR A 424 -8.93 -25.78 3.81
N ARG A 425 -9.59 -24.68 4.17
CA ARG A 425 -8.94 -23.39 4.49
C ARG A 425 -8.90 -23.14 5.99
N GLN A 426 -7.70 -22.99 6.56
CA GLN A 426 -7.48 -22.70 7.98
C GLN A 426 -6.67 -21.41 8.15
N ILE A 427 -6.96 -20.66 9.23
CA ILE A 427 -6.26 -19.40 9.54
C ILE A 427 -5.28 -19.61 10.71
N TYR A 428 -4.06 -19.10 10.55
CA TYR A 428 -2.93 -19.29 11.47
C TYR A 428 -2.42 -17.97 12.04
N ALA A 429 -1.89 -18.00 13.26
CA ALA A 429 -1.18 -16.87 13.85
C ALA A 429 0.32 -16.92 13.50
N ALA A 430 0.86 -15.82 12.96
CA ALA A 430 2.27 -15.66 12.61
C ALA A 430 2.77 -14.27 13.04
N GLN A 431 4.03 -14.19 13.47
CA GLN A 431 4.67 -12.97 13.94
C GLN A 431 5.91 -12.71 13.08
N SER A 432 6.01 -11.52 12.45
CA SER A 432 7.30 -11.06 11.92
C SER A 432 8.10 -10.46 13.06
N ILE A 433 9.14 -11.15 13.49
CA ILE A 433 10.20 -10.50 14.25
C ILE A 433 11.45 -10.60 13.39
N GLU A 434 11.92 -9.49 12.83
CA GLU A 434 13.30 -9.43 12.34
C GLU A 434 14.23 -9.31 13.55
N TYR A 435 14.33 -10.40 14.30
CA TYR A 435 15.62 -10.74 14.88
C TYR A 435 16.41 -11.38 13.76
N ASN A 436 17.26 -10.60 13.12
CA ASN A 436 18.29 -11.15 12.26
C ASN A 436 19.37 -11.83 13.13
N TYR A 437 19.00 -12.97 13.74
CA TYR A 437 19.96 -14.01 14.06
C TYR A 437 20.34 -14.64 12.73
N TRP A 438 21.25 -14.03 11.99
CA TRP A 438 22.14 -14.90 11.24
C TRP A 438 22.97 -15.63 12.29
N THR A 439 22.49 -16.80 12.68
CA THR A 439 23.45 -17.87 12.88
C THR A 439 23.93 -18.20 11.47
N GLU A 440 24.79 -17.34 10.90
CA GLU A 440 25.75 -17.87 9.97
C GLU A 440 26.43 -18.96 10.79
N THR A 441 26.15 -20.20 10.41
CA THR A 441 27.14 -21.24 10.60
C THR A 441 28.27 -20.84 9.65
N TYR A 442 28.99 -19.78 9.99
CA TYR A 442 30.20 -19.39 9.28
C TYR A 442 31.21 -20.45 9.72
N TRP A 443 31.17 -21.57 9.00
CA TRP A 443 32.35 -22.29 8.57
C TRP A 443 33.15 -21.44 7.58
N ASP A 444 33.34 -20.16 7.89
CA ASP A 444 34.56 -19.50 7.49
C ASP A 444 35.15 -19.07 8.82
N GLU A 445 35.84 -20.06 9.38
CA GLU A 445 36.95 -19.80 10.24
C GLU A 445 37.71 -18.60 9.63
N VAL A 446 37.80 -17.47 10.33
CA VAL A 446 39.00 -16.67 10.16
C VAL A 446 40.09 -17.56 10.72
N THR A 447 40.61 -18.41 9.84
CA THR A 447 41.59 -19.41 10.16
C THR A 447 42.88 -18.64 10.39
N GLU A 448 43.10 -18.19 11.63
CA GLU A 448 44.45 -17.82 12.01
C GLU A 448 45.23 -19.12 12.13
N THR A 449 45.94 -19.44 11.07
CA THR A 449 46.77 -20.62 10.94
C THR A 449 48.10 -20.31 11.64
N PHE A 450 48.26 -20.69 12.91
CA PHE A 450 49.51 -20.46 13.66
C PHE A 450 50.31 -21.74 13.83
N GLY A 451 51.53 -21.79 13.28
CA GLY A 451 52.38 -22.96 13.45
C GLY A 451 52.90 -23.08 14.88
N ILE A 452 52.55 -24.16 15.58
CA ILE A 452 53.17 -24.51 16.87
C ILE A 452 54.07 -25.73 16.69
N ASN A 453 55.27 -25.67 17.25
CA ASN A 453 56.23 -26.76 17.31
C ASN A 453 56.50 -27.13 18.77
N GLY A 454 56.46 -28.41 19.11
CA GLY A 454 56.69 -28.88 20.48
C GLY A 454 56.03 -30.23 20.78
N SER A 455 56.33 -30.80 21.94
CA SER A 455 55.64 -32.00 22.42
C SER A 455 54.20 -31.65 22.80
N VAL A 456 53.26 -32.51 22.43
CA VAL A 456 51.81 -32.30 22.61
C VAL A 456 51.28 -33.22 23.71
N TYR A 457 50.66 -32.61 24.72
CA TYR A 457 49.95 -33.29 25.79
C TYR A 457 48.57 -32.67 25.99
N ALA A 458 47.57 -33.48 26.31
CA ALA A 458 46.21 -32.99 26.48
C ALA A 458 45.45 -33.75 27.57
N GLN A 459 44.39 -33.14 28.06
CA GLN A 459 43.42 -33.78 28.94
C GLN A 459 42.02 -33.33 28.52
N THR A 460 41.11 -34.30 28.37
CA THR A 460 39.70 -34.01 28.15
C THR A 460 38.94 -33.84 29.45
N PHE A 461 37.88 -33.03 29.43
CA PHE A 461 36.96 -32.85 30.53
C PHE A 461 35.53 -32.64 30.05
N LEU A 462 34.56 -33.00 30.89
CA LEU A 462 33.13 -32.80 30.62
C LEU A 462 32.68 -31.47 31.22
N SER A 463 32.05 -30.61 30.41
CA SER A 463 31.29 -29.47 30.93
C SER A 463 29.87 -29.93 31.26
N THR A 464 29.59 -30.21 32.54
CA THR A 464 28.28 -30.69 33.00
C THR A 464 27.26 -29.56 33.17
N GLN A 465 27.73 -28.38 33.56
CA GLN A 465 26.92 -27.17 33.72
C GLN A 465 27.47 -26.07 32.82
N PRO A 466 26.62 -25.18 32.29
CA PRO A 466 27.09 -24.03 31.53
C PRO A 466 27.88 -23.06 32.41
N PHE A 467 29.02 -22.59 31.94
CA PHE A 467 29.77 -21.50 32.58
C PHE A 467 30.61 -20.73 31.55
N ILE A 468 31.10 -19.56 31.94
CA ILE A 468 32.03 -18.77 31.13
C ILE A 468 33.44 -19.06 31.63
N LEU A 469 34.26 -19.72 30.81
CA LEU A 469 35.66 -20.02 31.09
C LEU A 469 36.50 -18.75 31.02
N THR A 470 37.37 -18.53 32.01
CA THR A 470 38.26 -17.38 32.09
C THR A 470 39.74 -17.77 32.11
N SER A 471 40.07 -18.93 32.68
CA SER A 471 41.44 -19.47 32.67
C SER A 471 41.45 -20.97 32.96
N ILE A 472 42.57 -21.62 32.65
CA ILE A 472 42.88 -22.97 33.10
C ILE A 472 44.19 -22.91 33.87
N SER A 473 44.23 -23.56 35.02
CA SER A 473 45.46 -23.69 35.81
C SER A 473 45.98 -25.12 35.76
N VAL A 474 47.27 -25.29 35.50
CA VAL A 474 47.94 -26.59 35.45
C VAL A 474 49.09 -26.59 36.46
N LYS A 475 49.35 -27.73 37.10
CA LYS A 475 50.37 -27.83 38.14
C LYS A 475 51.69 -28.36 37.58
N PHE A 476 52.75 -27.56 37.70
CA PHE A 476 54.11 -27.91 37.26
C PHE A 476 54.93 -28.47 38.42
N ASP A 477 55.63 -29.57 38.19
CA ASP A 477 56.62 -30.13 39.11
C ASP A 477 58.04 -29.62 38.79
N ARG A 478 58.35 -29.51 37.49
CA ARG A 478 59.62 -28.98 36.98
C ARG A 478 59.35 -27.95 35.90
N VAL A 479 60.09 -26.85 35.97
CA VAL A 479 60.10 -25.78 34.97
C VAL A 479 61.52 -25.64 34.43
N ALA A 480 61.68 -25.64 33.11
CA ALA A 480 62.96 -25.42 32.44
C ALA A 480 63.30 -23.92 32.37
N THR A 481 64.58 -23.61 32.17
CA THR A 481 65.07 -22.21 32.04
C THR A 481 64.58 -21.55 30.75
N ASP A 482 64.22 -22.34 29.74
CA ASP A 482 63.71 -21.87 28.44
C ASP A 482 62.65 -22.83 27.87
N GLY A 483 61.90 -22.36 26.88
CA GLY A 483 60.80 -23.04 26.21
C GLY A 483 59.44 -22.54 26.69
N GLU A 484 58.73 -21.84 25.82
CA GLU A 484 57.36 -21.37 26.09
C GLU A 484 56.37 -22.53 26.18
N VAL A 485 55.29 -22.35 26.94
CA VAL A 485 54.17 -23.29 27.00
C VAL A 485 52.95 -22.61 26.44
N THR A 486 52.41 -23.16 25.35
CA THR A 486 51.12 -22.75 24.79
C THR A 486 50.05 -23.71 25.24
N LEU A 487 49.07 -23.19 25.96
CA LEU A 487 47.85 -23.91 26.32
C LEU A 487 46.72 -23.51 25.36
N MET A 488 46.06 -24.50 24.78
CA MET A 488 44.90 -24.34 23.90
C MET A 488 43.69 -25.04 24.49
N LEU A 489 42.51 -24.44 24.34
CA LEU A 489 41.22 -25.08 24.59
C LEU A 489 40.63 -25.50 23.25
N CYS A 490 40.20 -26.74 23.09
CA CYS A 490 39.60 -27.25 21.86
C CYS A 490 38.39 -28.14 22.09
N GLU A 491 37.59 -28.31 21.04
CA GLU A 491 36.52 -29.32 21.00
C GLU A 491 37.12 -30.73 20.88
N VAL A 492 36.28 -31.73 21.12
CA VAL A 492 36.66 -33.14 21.14
C VAL A 492 35.88 -33.89 20.05
N SER A 493 36.52 -34.86 19.40
CA SER A 493 35.91 -35.72 18.38
C SER A 493 34.82 -36.62 18.99
N ALA A 494 34.03 -37.27 18.13
CA ALA A 494 33.05 -38.26 18.57
C ALA A 494 33.70 -39.46 19.32
N THR A 495 34.98 -39.73 19.07
CA THR A 495 35.76 -40.80 19.73
C THR A 495 36.43 -40.35 21.03
N GLY A 496 36.36 -39.05 21.38
CA GLY A 496 36.95 -38.52 22.62
C GLY A 496 38.33 -37.88 22.45
N GLU A 497 38.84 -37.74 21.23
CA GLU A 497 40.17 -37.16 20.96
C GLU A 497 40.12 -35.63 20.77
N PRO A 498 41.14 -34.87 21.23
CA PRO A 498 41.19 -33.42 21.01
C PRO A 498 41.26 -33.05 19.51
N LEU A 499 40.50 -32.04 19.08
CA LEU A 499 40.49 -31.55 17.70
C LEU A 499 41.28 -30.25 17.55
N PHE A 500 42.46 -30.33 16.92
CA PHE A 500 43.26 -29.14 16.59
C PHE A 500 42.62 -28.23 15.53
N ASP A 501 41.71 -28.77 14.73
CA ASP A 501 40.95 -28.00 13.74
C ASP A 501 39.76 -27.27 14.40
N ALA A 502 39.61 -27.35 15.74
CA ALA A 502 38.52 -26.72 16.49
C ALA A 502 39.02 -26.11 17.81
N VAL A 503 40.01 -25.22 17.74
CA VAL A 503 40.52 -24.48 18.91
C VAL A 503 39.61 -23.29 19.23
N LEU A 504 39.18 -23.19 20.49
CA LEU A 504 38.27 -22.16 21.01
C LEU A 504 39.01 -20.97 21.65
N ALA A 505 40.16 -21.24 22.27
CA ALA A 505 41.01 -20.24 22.91
C ALA A 505 42.47 -20.72 23.01
N ARG A 506 43.42 -19.78 23.07
CA ARG A 506 44.85 -20.05 23.29
C ARG A 506 45.45 -19.06 24.29
N SER A 507 46.49 -19.50 24.99
CA SER A 507 47.27 -18.71 25.94
C SER A 507 48.71 -19.21 25.92
N THR A 508 49.68 -18.32 25.75
CA THR A 508 51.10 -18.68 25.75
C THR A 508 51.80 -17.95 26.90
N LEU A 509 52.54 -18.71 27.71
CA LEU A 509 53.38 -18.16 28.77
C LEU A 509 54.84 -18.45 28.46
N ALA A 510 55.71 -17.45 28.64
CA ALA A 510 57.15 -17.63 28.55
C ALA A 510 57.65 -18.41 29.77
N ALA A 511 58.78 -19.14 29.64
CA ALA A 511 59.33 -19.95 30.72
C ALA A 511 59.55 -19.17 32.04
N LYS A 512 59.91 -17.88 31.94
CA LYS A 512 60.09 -16.97 33.09
C LYS A 512 58.81 -16.70 33.90
N ASP A 513 57.65 -16.84 33.26
CA ASP A 513 56.33 -16.58 33.86
C ASP A 513 55.70 -17.87 34.42
N ILE A 514 56.43 -19.00 34.34
CA ILE A 514 56.02 -20.32 34.84
C ILE A 514 56.86 -20.63 36.09
N ALA A 515 56.20 -21.15 37.14
CA ALA A 515 56.85 -21.56 38.38
C ALA A 515 56.40 -22.97 38.80
N ARG A 516 57.14 -23.61 39.71
CA ARG A 516 56.68 -24.86 40.32
C ARG A 516 55.39 -24.61 41.11
N GLY A 517 54.44 -25.52 41.01
CA GLY A 517 53.11 -25.39 41.59
C GLY A 517 52.05 -25.00 40.57
N TRP A 518 50.98 -24.37 41.03
CA TRP A 518 49.84 -23.98 40.20
C TRP A 518 50.19 -22.78 39.32
N VAL A 519 50.13 -22.96 37.99
CA VAL A 519 50.34 -21.90 37.00
C VAL A 519 49.03 -21.65 36.27
N ARG A 520 48.61 -20.39 36.20
CA ARG A 520 47.36 -19.95 35.59
C ARG A 520 47.59 -19.47 34.15
N PHE A 521 46.90 -20.08 33.19
CA PHE A 521 46.87 -19.66 31.79
C PHE A 521 45.59 -18.85 31.53
N PRO A 522 45.67 -17.51 31.41
CA PRO A 522 44.50 -16.68 31.13
C PRO A 522 43.99 -16.90 29.72
N PHE A 523 42.67 -17.01 29.56
CA PHE A 523 42.01 -17.03 28.26
C PHE A 523 41.11 -15.80 28.11
N LYS A 524 40.92 -15.37 26.86
CA LYS A 524 39.78 -14.49 26.53
C LYS A 524 38.50 -15.22 26.96
N PRO A 525 37.58 -14.60 27.71
CA PRO A 525 36.40 -15.30 28.20
C PRO A 525 35.63 -16.02 27.09
N ARG A 526 35.19 -17.25 27.37
CA ARG A 526 34.44 -18.10 26.43
C ARG A 526 33.28 -18.78 27.12
N TYR A 527 32.09 -18.65 26.55
CA TYR A 527 30.94 -19.43 26.96
C TYR A 527 31.13 -20.91 26.58
N LEU A 528 31.00 -21.82 27.55
CA LEU A 528 31.03 -23.26 27.33
C LEU A 528 29.63 -23.84 27.55
N PRO A 529 28.94 -24.26 26.47
CA PRO A 529 27.68 -24.98 26.56
C PRO A 529 27.79 -26.28 27.40
N PRO A 530 26.71 -26.68 28.08
CA PRO A 530 26.69 -27.90 28.88
C PRO A 530 26.59 -29.15 27.99
N GLY A 531 26.94 -30.31 28.55
CA GLY A 531 26.81 -31.62 27.90
C GLY A 531 27.86 -31.92 26.83
N ARG A 532 28.85 -31.04 26.66
CA ARG A 532 29.96 -31.22 25.71
C ARG A 532 31.27 -31.51 26.43
N ARG A 533 32.13 -32.31 25.78
CA ARG A 533 33.51 -32.52 26.21
C ARG A 533 34.42 -31.54 25.50
N TYR A 534 35.35 -30.98 26.25
CA TYR A 534 36.41 -30.11 25.77
C TYR A 534 37.76 -30.71 26.17
N ALA A 535 38.83 -30.30 25.50
CA ALA A 535 40.18 -30.64 25.91
C ALA A 535 41.01 -29.38 26.07
N TRP A 536 41.87 -29.37 27.07
CA TRP A 536 43.02 -28.48 27.06
C TRP A 536 44.23 -29.24 26.51
N VAL A 537 45.01 -28.56 25.69
CA VAL A 537 46.20 -29.09 25.02
C VAL A 537 47.37 -28.18 25.34
N ALA A 538 48.42 -28.73 25.94
CA ALA A 538 49.68 -28.06 26.18
C ALA A 538 50.69 -28.44 25.08
N VAL A 539 51.34 -27.43 24.51
CA VAL A 539 52.43 -27.60 23.55
C VAL A 539 53.64 -26.82 24.02
N THR A 540 54.80 -27.46 24.05
CA THR A 540 56.04 -26.83 24.49
C THR A 540 57.27 -27.47 23.85
N THR A 541 58.33 -26.69 23.68
CA THR A 541 59.69 -27.15 23.35
C THR A 541 60.59 -27.26 24.58
N GLY A 542 60.14 -26.73 25.73
CA GLY A 542 60.91 -26.69 26.97
C GLY A 542 60.84 -27.99 27.76
N ASN A 543 61.89 -28.27 28.56
CA ASN A 543 61.98 -29.46 29.40
C ASN A 543 61.16 -29.37 30.72
N HIS A 544 59.87 -29.08 30.57
CA HIS A 544 58.92 -28.94 31.67
C HIS A 544 58.32 -30.28 32.09
N SER A 545 57.80 -30.38 33.32
CA SER A 545 57.08 -31.57 33.81
C SER A 545 55.79 -31.17 34.52
N LEU A 546 54.70 -31.84 34.18
CA LEU A 546 53.39 -31.66 34.80
C LEU A 546 53.14 -32.73 35.86
N VAL A 547 52.36 -32.38 36.89
CA VAL A 547 51.94 -33.33 37.93
C VAL A 547 50.78 -34.19 37.41
N THR A 548 50.85 -35.49 37.65
CA THR A 548 49.79 -36.46 37.35
C THR A 548 49.24 -37.11 38.62
N VAL A 549 48.04 -37.67 38.51
CA VAL A 549 47.41 -38.51 39.52
C VAL A 549 47.17 -39.90 38.94
N THR A 550 47.47 -40.92 39.71
CA THR A 550 47.29 -42.34 39.35
C THR A 550 45.87 -42.81 39.68
N GLY A 551 45.29 -43.67 38.84
CA GLY A 551 44.02 -44.35 39.08
C GLY A 551 42.78 -43.64 38.49
N ALA A 552 42.94 -42.91 37.38
CA ALA A 552 41.84 -42.24 36.67
C ALA A 552 40.89 -41.46 37.62
N LYS A 553 41.47 -40.62 38.50
CA LYS A 553 40.74 -39.88 39.53
C LYS A 553 39.63 -38.99 38.92
N TYR A 554 39.74 -38.66 37.64
CA TYR A 554 38.73 -37.93 36.89
C TYR A 554 38.10 -38.79 35.79
N ALA A 555 37.14 -39.63 36.18
CA ALA A 555 36.43 -40.57 35.28
C ALA A 555 35.67 -39.91 34.11
N GLN A 556 35.50 -38.59 34.11
CA GLN A 556 34.81 -37.83 33.05
C GLN A 556 35.77 -37.25 31.99
N GLY A 557 37.04 -37.67 32.02
CA GLY A 557 38.08 -37.24 31.11
C GLY A 557 39.09 -38.35 30.84
N THR A 558 40.02 -38.07 29.93
CA THR A 558 41.12 -38.96 29.57
C THR A 558 42.32 -38.10 29.19
N LEU A 559 43.49 -38.52 29.65
CA LEU A 559 44.78 -37.93 29.29
C LEU A 559 45.22 -38.45 27.92
N PHE A 560 45.67 -37.55 27.05
CA PHE A 560 46.22 -37.87 25.75
C PHE A 560 47.66 -37.35 25.58
N TRP A 561 48.48 -38.08 24.84
CA TRP A 561 49.77 -37.60 24.32
C TRP A 561 49.93 -38.05 22.86
N SER A 562 50.75 -37.32 22.11
CA SER A 562 51.13 -37.72 20.74
C SER A 562 52.19 -38.81 20.76
N THR A 563 52.18 -39.74 19.79
CA THR A 563 53.21 -40.77 19.58
C THR A 563 53.52 -40.96 18.09
N ASP A 564 54.66 -41.59 17.76
CA ASP A 564 55.09 -41.83 16.37
C ASP A 564 54.13 -42.71 15.54
N GLN A 565 53.18 -43.44 16.15
CA GLN A 565 52.21 -44.30 15.45
C GLN A 565 50.76 -43.77 15.50
N GLY A 566 50.49 -42.69 16.24
CA GLY A 566 49.16 -42.11 16.38
C GLY A 566 49.18 -40.73 17.04
N TRP A 567 48.42 -39.79 16.48
CA TRP A 567 48.39 -38.38 16.91
C TRP A 567 47.88 -38.16 18.34
N PHE A 568 47.02 -39.04 18.83
CA PHE A 568 46.54 -39.03 20.21
C PHE A 568 46.37 -40.46 20.70
N GLN A 569 47.13 -40.85 21.72
CA GLN A 569 46.93 -42.09 22.45
C GLN A 569 46.41 -41.76 23.86
N GLY A 570 45.25 -42.30 24.20
CA GLY A 570 44.63 -42.11 25.51
C GLY A 570 45.25 -43.02 26.57
N SER A 571 45.49 -42.50 27.77
CA SER A 571 45.84 -43.31 28.94
C SER A 571 44.63 -43.53 29.84
N PRO A 572 44.29 -44.78 30.15
CA PRO A 572 43.23 -45.09 31.10
C PRO A 572 43.68 -45.06 32.57
N GLU A 573 44.98 -44.87 32.86
CA GLU A 573 45.53 -45.07 34.21
C GLU A 573 45.95 -43.77 34.92
N GLU A 574 46.15 -42.69 34.17
CA GLU A 574 46.70 -41.43 34.68
C GLU A 574 45.88 -40.23 34.19
N ASP A 575 45.68 -39.24 35.06
CA ASP A 575 45.13 -37.92 34.71
C ASP A 575 46.11 -36.80 35.10
N PHE A 576 46.06 -35.68 34.38
CA PHE A 576 46.79 -34.48 34.79
C PHE A 576 46.09 -33.76 35.95
N VAL A 577 46.87 -33.05 36.75
CA VAL A 577 46.37 -32.15 37.80
C VAL A 577 46.05 -30.78 37.19
N PHE A 578 44.77 -30.42 37.14
CA PHE A 578 44.29 -29.17 36.52
C PHE A 578 43.11 -28.57 37.28
N ARG A 579 42.94 -27.25 37.10
CA ARG A 579 41.76 -26.48 37.51
C ARG A 579 41.20 -25.73 36.33
N ILE A 580 39.88 -25.73 36.22
CA ILE A 580 39.15 -24.97 35.22
C ILE A 580 38.42 -23.87 35.94
N ASN A 581 38.75 -22.63 35.60
CA ASN A 581 38.23 -21.46 36.27
C ASN A 581 37.19 -20.76 35.40
N GLY A 582 36.11 -20.31 36.03
CA GLY A 582 35.04 -19.58 35.36
C GLY A 582 34.64 -18.31 36.09
N ALA A 583 33.85 -17.48 35.40
CA ALA A 583 33.32 -16.24 35.95
C ALA A 583 32.16 -16.49 36.92
N GLU A 584 32.15 -15.74 38.03
CA GLU A 584 31.00 -15.54 38.92
C GLU A 584 30.66 -14.05 38.94
N PHE A 585 29.42 -13.71 38.60
CA PHE A 585 28.98 -12.32 38.41
C PHE A 585 28.49 -11.72 39.73
N SER A 586 28.97 -10.51 40.02
CA SER A 586 28.60 -9.77 41.24
C SER A 586 27.23 -9.11 41.14
N THR A 587 26.73 -8.90 39.92
CA THR A 587 25.45 -8.24 39.64
C THR A 587 24.67 -9.04 38.60
N THR A 588 23.38 -9.24 38.84
CA THR A 588 22.47 -9.98 37.95
C THR A 588 21.84 -9.11 36.88
N ARG A 589 21.85 -7.79 37.04
CA ARG A 589 21.36 -6.84 36.06
C ARG A 589 22.33 -5.68 35.93
N VAL A 590 22.75 -5.40 34.71
CA VAL A 590 23.67 -4.29 34.39
C VAL A 590 23.11 -3.52 33.21
N VAL A 591 23.17 -2.19 33.31
CA VAL A 591 22.81 -1.28 32.23
C VAL A 591 24.08 -0.56 31.79
N VAL A 592 24.33 -0.56 30.48
CA VAL A 592 25.53 0.00 29.86
C VAL A 592 25.12 1.02 28.82
N GLU A 593 25.52 2.27 29.02
CA GLU A 593 25.30 3.32 28.02
C GLU A 593 26.44 3.34 26.99
N PHE A 594 26.06 3.57 25.73
CA PHE A 594 26.98 3.70 24.61
C PHE A 594 26.99 5.15 24.10
N SER A 595 28.02 5.50 23.33
CA SER A 595 28.08 6.78 22.64
C SER A 595 26.79 7.02 21.83
N PRO A 596 26.23 8.23 21.85
CA PRO A 596 25.00 8.53 21.13
C PRO A 596 25.21 8.41 19.63
N LEU A 597 24.18 7.95 18.93
CA LEU A 597 24.17 7.84 17.48
C LEU A 597 23.57 9.11 16.90
N GLU A 598 24.20 9.66 15.87
CA GLU A 598 23.75 10.88 15.21
C GLU A 598 23.60 10.71 13.70
N LEU A 599 22.68 11.48 13.13
CA LEU A 599 22.51 11.63 11.69
C LEU A 599 21.95 13.03 11.42
N GLU A 600 22.67 13.80 10.60
CA GLU A 600 22.22 15.13 10.23
C GLU A 600 20.86 15.04 9.52
N ASN A 601 19.96 15.97 9.86
CA ASN A 601 18.58 16.00 9.34
C ASN A 601 17.71 14.78 9.74
N GLY A 602 18.09 14.04 10.78
CA GLY A 602 17.23 13.02 11.40
C GLY A 602 17.38 11.62 10.81
N MET A 603 17.17 10.59 11.65
CA MET A 603 17.23 9.18 11.25
C MET A 603 15.85 8.51 11.24
N THR A 604 15.67 7.53 10.36
CA THR A 604 14.47 6.68 10.29
C THR A 604 14.77 5.22 10.63
N GLU A 605 16.03 4.82 10.48
CA GLU A 605 16.47 3.44 10.68
C GLU A 605 17.76 3.42 11.50
N LEU A 606 17.85 2.41 12.37
CA LEU A 606 19.03 2.07 13.14
C LEU A 606 19.38 0.61 12.88
N LYS A 607 20.65 0.32 12.62
CA LYS A 607 21.16 -1.04 12.51
C LYS A 607 22.36 -1.21 13.43
N LEU A 608 22.28 -2.19 14.33
CA LEU A 608 23.37 -2.56 15.22
C LEU A 608 23.99 -3.86 14.73
N LEU A 609 25.32 -3.91 14.66
CA LEU A 609 26.09 -5.08 14.27
C LEU A 609 27.13 -5.37 15.36
N TYR A 610 27.07 -6.54 16.00
CA TYR A 610 28.04 -6.92 17.03
C TYR A 610 28.07 -8.45 17.25
N GLU A 611 29.16 -8.96 17.82
CA GLU A 611 29.24 -10.37 18.27
C GLU A 611 28.74 -10.47 19.70
N THR A 612 27.97 -11.51 20.02
CA THR A 612 27.39 -11.68 21.34
C THR A 612 27.22 -13.16 21.70
N TRP A 613 27.11 -13.44 22.99
CA TRP A 613 26.49 -14.65 23.49
C TRP A 613 25.40 -14.30 24.49
N CYS A 614 24.27 -14.97 24.39
CA CYS A 614 23.16 -14.85 25.33
C CYS A 614 22.76 -16.28 25.76
N PRO A 615 23.39 -16.84 26.81
CA PRO A 615 23.08 -18.18 27.30
C PRO A 615 21.61 -18.31 27.71
N ASP A 616 21.07 -19.52 27.63
CA ASP A 616 19.70 -19.81 28.06
C ASP A 616 19.49 -19.38 29.53
N GLY A 617 18.38 -18.69 29.79
CA GLY A 617 18.07 -18.12 31.10
C GLY A 617 18.70 -16.73 31.36
N THR A 618 19.42 -16.17 30.39
CA THR A 618 19.86 -14.77 30.39
C THR A 618 19.14 -13.97 29.30
N ASN A 619 19.15 -12.63 29.40
CA ASN A 619 18.51 -11.76 28.41
C ASN A 619 19.36 -10.51 28.17
N MET A 620 19.36 -10.03 26.94
CA MET A 620 20.02 -8.80 26.53
C MET A 620 19.05 -7.96 25.69
N MET A 621 18.86 -6.70 26.09
CA MET A 621 17.88 -5.81 25.48
C MET A 621 18.50 -4.45 25.16
N TRP A 622 18.34 -4.00 23.92
CA TRP A 622 18.69 -2.64 23.51
C TRP A 622 17.55 -1.68 23.74
N GLU A 623 17.89 -0.51 24.26
CA GLU A 623 16.96 0.59 24.47
C GLU A 623 17.50 1.86 23.83
N VAL A 624 16.60 2.64 23.25
CA VAL A 624 16.87 3.90 22.60
C VAL A 624 16.19 5.05 23.35
N LYS A 625 16.83 6.20 23.34
CA LYS A 625 16.24 7.46 23.79
C LYS A 625 16.48 8.53 22.72
N PRO A 626 15.52 8.69 21.79
CA PRO A 626 15.51 9.78 20.83
C PRO A 626 15.53 11.15 21.50
N THR A 627 16.13 12.14 20.83
CA THR A 627 16.05 13.54 21.28
C THR A 627 14.59 14.00 21.34
N GLY A 628 14.20 14.65 22.44
CA GLY A 628 12.82 15.09 22.68
C GLY A 628 11.93 14.05 23.39
N ARG A 629 12.44 12.85 23.69
CA ARG A 629 11.76 11.86 24.55
C ARG A 629 12.37 11.86 25.95
N ASP A 630 11.55 11.67 26.97
CA ASP A 630 11.99 11.62 28.37
C ASP A 630 12.30 10.21 28.87
N GLN A 631 11.71 9.19 28.24
CA GLN A 631 11.82 7.79 28.64
C GLN A 631 12.73 7.01 27.68
N TRP A 632 13.37 5.97 28.22
CA TRP A 632 14.08 4.98 27.42
C TRP A 632 13.07 3.98 26.90
N GLU A 633 13.05 3.77 25.59
CA GLU A 633 12.12 2.89 24.92
C GLU A 633 12.89 1.68 24.38
N PRO A 634 12.44 0.44 24.63
CA PRO A 634 13.07 -0.74 24.08
C PRO A 634 12.94 -0.79 22.55
N LEU A 635 13.96 -1.28 21.86
CA LEU A 635 13.85 -1.66 20.45
C LEU A 635 12.96 -2.91 20.36
N ARG A 636 11.68 -2.71 20.07
CA ARG A 636 10.65 -3.77 19.99
C ARG A 636 9.70 -3.54 18.83
N PRO A 637 9.15 -4.59 18.21
CA PRO A 637 8.21 -4.47 17.10
C PRO A 637 7.15 -3.37 17.30
N GLU A 638 6.92 -2.54 16.28
CA GLU A 638 5.92 -1.47 16.33
C GLU A 638 4.51 -2.07 16.51
N THR A 639 3.74 -1.51 17.45
CA THR A 639 2.32 -1.83 17.63
C THR A 639 1.49 -0.55 17.69
N ALA A 640 0.18 -0.64 17.53
CA ALA A 640 -0.71 0.52 17.63
C ALA A 640 -0.58 1.28 18.98
N GLU A 641 -0.23 0.58 20.05
CA GLU A 641 -0.01 1.14 21.39
C GLU A 641 1.43 1.61 21.62
N THR A 642 2.38 1.14 20.79
CA THR A 642 3.83 1.40 20.95
C THR A 642 4.42 1.80 19.60
N PRO A 643 4.28 3.09 19.22
CA PRO A 643 4.74 3.58 17.92
C PRO A 643 6.26 3.57 17.83
N ASN A 644 6.79 3.51 16.61
CA ASN A 644 8.24 3.49 16.39
C ASN A 644 8.95 4.67 17.11
N PRO A 645 9.97 4.42 17.96
CA PRO A 645 10.71 5.48 18.67
C PRO A 645 11.36 6.51 17.75
N LEU A 646 11.67 6.15 16.50
CA LEU A 646 12.27 7.04 15.49
C LEU A 646 11.22 7.90 14.76
N ARG A 647 9.93 7.75 15.09
CA ARG A 647 8.84 8.59 14.58
C ARG A 647 9.04 10.03 15.09
N GLY A 648 9.52 10.89 14.19
CA GLY A 648 9.89 12.28 14.47
C GLY A 648 11.20 12.73 13.84
N LEU A 649 11.95 11.81 13.19
CA LEU A 649 13.25 12.10 12.58
C LEU A 649 14.25 12.72 13.58
N PRO A 650 14.50 12.07 14.73
CA PRO A 650 15.46 12.57 15.70
C PRO A 650 16.87 12.61 15.07
N ALA A 651 17.56 13.75 15.18
CA ALA A 651 18.95 13.88 14.69
C ALA A 651 19.96 13.14 15.59
N LEU A 652 19.62 12.95 16.87
CA LEU A 652 20.44 12.24 17.84
C LEU A 652 19.59 11.25 18.64
N CYS A 653 20.11 10.04 18.79
CA CYS A 653 19.52 8.96 19.57
C CYS A 653 20.54 8.40 20.55
N ARG A 654 20.27 8.48 21.85
CA ARG A 654 21.10 7.79 22.86
C ARG A 654 20.75 6.30 22.87
N ILE A 655 21.76 5.46 23.01
CA ILE A 655 21.59 4.00 23.05
C ILE A 655 22.15 3.43 24.34
N ARG A 656 21.49 2.40 24.86
CA ARG A 656 21.98 1.61 25.99
C ARG A 656 21.61 0.14 25.85
N LEU A 657 22.39 -0.69 26.51
CA LEU A 657 22.23 -2.13 26.59
C LEU A 657 21.89 -2.54 28.02
N THR A 658 20.77 -3.21 28.20
CA THR A 658 20.40 -3.85 29.47
C THR A 658 20.72 -5.33 29.39
N MET A 659 21.65 -5.80 30.22
CA MET A 659 22.04 -7.20 30.36
C MET A 659 21.44 -7.77 31.65
N ILE A 660 20.74 -8.89 31.54
CA ILE A 660 20.13 -9.61 32.66
C ILE A 660 20.68 -11.03 32.66
N GLY A 661 21.24 -11.46 33.78
CA GLY A 661 21.76 -12.80 33.99
C GLY A 661 21.55 -13.27 35.42
N SER A 662 22.34 -14.26 35.80
CA SER A 662 22.43 -14.83 37.14
C SER A 662 23.86 -14.68 37.67
N THR A 663 24.10 -15.07 38.92
CA THR A 663 25.46 -15.10 39.47
C THR A 663 26.38 -16.09 38.74
N GLY A 664 25.83 -17.14 38.13
CA GLY A 664 26.61 -18.16 37.41
C GLY A 664 26.80 -17.91 35.91
N LEU A 665 25.93 -17.11 35.29
CA LEU A 665 25.91 -16.87 33.85
C LEU A 665 25.40 -15.47 33.53
N ALA A 666 26.02 -14.81 32.55
CA ALA A 666 25.58 -13.52 32.04
C ALA A 666 25.77 -13.44 30.51
N PRO A 667 25.00 -12.58 29.82
CA PRO A 667 25.24 -12.30 28.42
C PRO A 667 26.49 -11.41 28.26
N ALA A 668 27.06 -11.41 27.06
CA ALA A 668 28.19 -10.54 26.73
C ALA A 668 28.12 -10.03 25.31
N ILE A 669 28.82 -8.93 25.06
CA ILE A 669 29.02 -8.33 23.73
C ILE A 669 30.51 -8.15 23.47
N VAL A 670 30.95 -8.38 22.23
CA VAL A 670 32.33 -8.15 21.80
C VAL A 670 32.44 -6.82 21.08
N LEU A 671 33.25 -5.91 21.61
CA LEU A 671 33.51 -4.55 21.13
C LEU A 671 34.72 -4.48 20.19
N ASN A 672 34.79 -5.41 19.24
CA ASN A 672 35.85 -5.44 18.23
C ASN A 672 35.65 -4.35 17.16
N THR A 673 36.54 -4.27 16.16
CA THR A 673 36.43 -3.30 15.04
C THR A 673 35.16 -3.48 14.19
N LYS A 674 34.50 -4.65 14.29
CA LYS A 674 33.29 -5.00 13.56
C LYS A 674 32.01 -4.72 14.37
N ALA A 675 32.14 -4.30 15.64
CA ALA A 675 31.03 -3.78 16.42
C ALA A 675 30.68 -2.37 15.92
N ARG A 676 29.60 -2.25 15.15
CA ARG A 676 29.20 -1.04 14.42
C ARG A 676 27.74 -0.70 14.66
N ALA A 677 27.45 0.58 14.63
CA ALA A 677 26.11 1.12 14.64
C ALA A 677 25.94 2.02 13.41
N MET A 678 24.90 1.75 12.62
CA MET A 678 24.59 2.48 11.41
C MET A 678 23.27 3.22 11.59
N THR A 679 23.27 4.52 11.29
CA THR A 679 22.07 5.36 11.21
C THR A 679 21.80 5.71 9.76
N ARG A 680 20.54 5.59 9.35
CA ARG A 680 20.15 5.78 7.94
C ARG A 680 18.91 6.63 7.83
N ARG A 681 18.87 7.42 6.76
CA ARG A 681 17.69 8.15 6.31
C ARG A 681 17.52 7.98 4.81
N PRO A 682 16.37 7.49 4.33
CA PRO A 682 16.07 7.35 2.92
C PRO A 682 15.79 8.72 2.28
N ARG A 683 16.01 8.80 0.97
CA ARG A 683 15.68 9.96 0.15
C ARG A 683 14.17 10.10 -0.01
N ASN A 684 13.75 11.30 -0.41
CA ASN A 684 12.40 11.60 -0.84
C ASN A 684 12.22 11.46 -2.36
N ASP A 685 13.32 11.25 -3.10
CA ASP A 685 13.33 11.00 -4.54
C ASP A 685 14.00 9.65 -4.86
N MET A 686 13.45 8.95 -5.85
CA MET A 686 13.95 7.69 -6.39
C MET A 686 14.06 7.82 -7.90
N ARG A 687 15.16 7.36 -8.47
CA ARG A 687 15.35 7.25 -9.92
C ARG A 687 16.09 5.96 -10.23
N ALA A 688 15.45 5.06 -10.95
CA ALA A 688 16.01 3.76 -11.28
C ALA A 688 15.97 3.53 -12.79
N PRO A 689 17.02 3.92 -13.54
CA PRO A 689 17.20 3.47 -14.92
C PRO A 689 17.67 2.01 -14.98
N THR A 690 17.06 1.26 -15.88
CA THR A 690 17.53 -0.06 -16.34
C THR A 690 18.72 0.09 -17.29
N LYS A 691 19.42 -1.01 -17.56
CA LYS A 691 20.34 -1.07 -18.71
C LYS A 691 19.53 -1.02 -20.01
N GLU A 692 20.21 -0.72 -21.12
CA GLU A 692 19.56 -0.69 -22.44
C GLU A 692 18.90 -2.03 -22.77
N LEU A 693 17.57 -2.03 -22.92
CA LEU A 693 16.78 -3.19 -23.30
C LEU A 693 16.72 -3.25 -24.82
N ARG A 694 17.29 -4.31 -25.42
CA ARG A 694 17.28 -4.52 -26.86
C ARG A 694 16.11 -5.39 -27.28
N PHE A 695 15.27 -4.85 -28.15
CA PHE A 695 14.13 -5.53 -28.73
C PHE A 695 14.52 -6.31 -29.98
N GLY A 696 13.79 -7.39 -30.27
CA GLY A 696 14.01 -8.19 -31.48
C GLY A 696 13.44 -7.59 -32.76
N TYR A 697 12.74 -6.47 -32.65
CA TYR A 697 12.09 -5.75 -33.72
C TYR A 697 12.00 -4.27 -33.33
N SER A 698 11.77 -3.42 -34.33
CA SER A 698 11.48 -2.00 -34.09
C SER A 698 10.02 -1.84 -33.68
N THR A 699 9.78 -1.23 -32.52
CA THR A 699 8.42 -0.95 -32.02
C THR A 699 8.16 0.56 -31.95
N THR A 700 6.90 0.96 -32.08
CA THR A 700 6.43 2.33 -31.80
C THR A 700 5.62 2.43 -30.51
N LYS A 701 5.37 1.30 -29.82
CA LYS A 701 4.51 1.24 -28.64
C LYS A 701 5.11 0.34 -27.56
N ILE A 702 5.18 0.84 -26.33
CA ILE A 702 5.66 0.08 -25.18
C ILE A 702 4.61 0.15 -24.07
N ASP A 703 4.21 -1.00 -23.53
CA ASP A 703 3.38 -1.09 -22.33
C ASP A 703 4.25 -1.52 -21.13
N VAL A 704 4.11 -0.84 -20.01
CA VAL A 704 4.84 -1.07 -18.75
C VAL A 704 3.85 -1.38 -17.64
N GLU A 705 4.13 -2.39 -16.84
CA GLU A 705 3.35 -2.76 -15.66
C GLU A 705 4.27 -2.82 -14.44
N ILE A 706 3.93 -2.07 -13.39
CA ILE A 706 4.71 -1.94 -12.16
C ILE A 706 3.83 -2.33 -10.97
N SER A 707 4.28 -3.33 -10.20
CA SER A 707 3.69 -3.65 -8.90
C SER A 707 4.38 -2.83 -7.81
N LEU A 708 3.60 -2.04 -7.09
CA LEU A 708 4.04 -1.19 -5.99
C LEU A 708 3.44 -1.72 -4.69
N ASP A 709 4.24 -1.74 -3.63
CA ASP A 709 3.76 -2.06 -2.28
C ASP A 709 4.05 -0.91 -1.31
N GLN A 710 3.32 -0.88 -0.19
CA GLN A 710 3.33 0.23 0.78
C GLN A 710 3.06 1.61 0.13
N PHE A 711 2.24 1.64 -0.91
CA PHE A 711 1.91 2.85 -1.64
C PHE A 711 0.68 3.56 -1.06
N ASP A 712 0.89 4.79 -0.57
CA ASP A 712 -0.14 5.73 -0.16
C ASP A 712 -0.27 6.84 -1.21
N PRO A 713 -1.40 6.94 -1.95
CA PRO A 713 -1.59 7.96 -2.98
C PRO A 713 -1.63 9.40 -2.43
N ALA A 714 -1.76 9.61 -1.12
CA ALA A 714 -1.68 10.96 -0.53
C ALA A 714 -0.23 11.42 -0.32
N LEU A 715 0.71 10.48 -0.18
CA LEU A 715 2.09 10.77 0.16
C LEU A 715 3.06 10.48 -0.98
N HIS A 716 2.73 9.53 -1.85
CA HIS A 716 3.64 8.94 -2.81
C HIS A 716 3.19 9.20 -4.25
N ASP A 717 4.18 9.39 -5.14
CA ASP A 717 3.99 9.50 -6.57
C ASP A 717 5.04 8.65 -7.31
N ILE A 718 4.63 8.00 -8.41
CA ILE A 718 5.50 7.15 -9.23
C ILE A 718 5.22 7.47 -10.69
N ASP A 719 6.27 7.85 -11.42
CA ASP A 719 6.21 8.30 -12.81
C ASP A 719 7.19 7.46 -13.66
N PRO A 720 6.71 6.41 -14.36
CA PRO A 720 7.56 5.62 -15.24
C PRO A 720 7.89 6.38 -16.54
N LYS A 721 9.13 6.26 -17.00
CA LYS A 721 9.64 6.92 -18.20
C LYS A 721 10.34 5.94 -19.11
N ILE A 722 10.23 6.17 -20.41
CA ILE A 722 10.98 5.45 -21.43
C ILE A 722 12.01 6.39 -22.03
N ILE A 723 13.29 5.97 -22.08
CA ILE A 723 14.36 6.73 -22.70
C ILE A 723 14.78 6.02 -23.99
N VAL A 724 14.76 6.74 -25.10
CA VAL A 724 15.27 6.28 -26.39
C VAL A 724 16.31 7.29 -26.87
N GLY A 725 17.56 6.85 -27.06
CA GLY A 725 18.68 7.76 -27.31
C GLY A 725 18.84 8.74 -26.14
N SER A 726 18.70 10.04 -26.40
CA SER A 726 18.76 11.11 -25.40
C SER A 726 17.39 11.68 -25.00
N THR A 727 16.30 11.18 -25.58
CA THR A 727 14.96 11.73 -25.36
C THR A 727 14.20 10.90 -24.33
N ILE A 728 13.55 11.58 -23.39
CA ILE A 728 12.74 10.98 -22.34
C ILE A 728 11.26 11.12 -22.74
N TYR A 729 10.56 10.00 -22.79
CA TYR A 729 9.13 9.90 -23.10
C TYR A 729 8.34 9.64 -21.82
N THR A 730 7.26 10.41 -21.64
CA THR A 730 6.27 10.22 -20.57
C THR A 730 5.13 9.32 -21.05
N PRO A 731 4.36 8.71 -20.14
CA PRO A 731 3.23 7.87 -20.51
C PRO A 731 2.20 8.63 -21.35
N THR A 732 1.70 7.99 -22.41
CA THR A 732 0.53 8.47 -23.19
C THR A 732 -0.77 8.16 -22.46
N VAL A 733 -0.83 6.99 -21.81
CA VAL A 733 -1.94 6.57 -20.95
C VAL A 733 -1.34 5.97 -19.70
N GLU A 734 -1.87 6.35 -18.54
CA GLU A 734 -1.47 5.80 -17.25
C GLU A 734 -2.72 5.47 -16.43
N SER A 735 -2.67 4.32 -15.74
CA SER A 735 -3.70 3.94 -14.79
C SER A 735 -3.06 3.33 -13.55
N LEU A 736 -3.41 3.88 -12.39
CA LEU A 736 -3.06 3.33 -11.10
C LEU A 736 -4.28 2.59 -10.55
N SER A 737 -4.19 1.27 -10.43
CA SER A 737 -5.25 0.44 -9.88
C SER A 737 -4.88 -0.04 -8.48
N ARG A 738 -5.86 -0.02 -7.57
CA ARG A 738 -5.71 -0.61 -6.25
C ARG A 738 -5.86 -2.12 -6.35
N ASP A 739 -4.95 -2.85 -5.73
CA ASP A 739 -5.15 -4.27 -5.52
C ASP A 739 -6.35 -4.46 -4.56
N LEU A 740 -7.34 -5.21 -5.01
CA LEU A 740 -8.55 -5.49 -4.22
C LEU A 740 -8.24 -6.32 -2.97
N ALA A 741 -7.14 -7.09 -2.98
CA ALA A 741 -6.71 -7.94 -1.86
C ALA A 741 -5.74 -7.23 -0.89
N LYS A 742 -5.08 -6.13 -1.28
CA LYS A 742 -4.14 -5.39 -0.41
C LYS A 742 -4.24 -3.89 -0.63
N ALA A 743 -4.77 -3.20 0.37
CA ALA A 743 -5.07 -1.76 0.32
C ALA A 743 -3.84 -0.86 0.08
N THR A 744 -2.65 -1.34 0.39
CA THR A 744 -1.37 -0.64 0.23
C THR A 744 -0.63 -1.02 -1.05
N ARG A 745 -1.10 -2.05 -1.78
CA ARG A 745 -0.52 -2.44 -3.06
C ARG A 745 -1.21 -1.72 -4.21
N ARG A 746 -0.44 -1.26 -5.18
CA ARG A 746 -0.94 -0.67 -6.42
C ARG A 746 -0.34 -1.39 -7.60
N LEU A 747 -1.13 -1.56 -8.64
CA LEU A 747 -0.66 -1.94 -9.96
C LEU A 747 -0.76 -0.72 -10.87
N LEU A 748 0.39 -0.20 -11.27
CA LEU A 748 0.52 0.89 -12.23
C LEU A 748 0.69 0.27 -13.62
N LYS A 749 -0.16 0.68 -14.57
CA LYS A 749 -0.04 0.35 -15.99
C LYS A 749 0.18 1.63 -16.78
N ALA A 750 1.22 1.68 -17.58
CA ALA A 750 1.57 2.83 -18.40
C ALA A 750 1.84 2.40 -19.85
N SER A 751 1.26 3.11 -20.82
CA SER A 751 1.48 2.89 -22.25
C SER A 751 2.21 4.09 -22.84
N PHE A 752 3.24 3.84 -23.64
CA PHE A 752 4.10 4.84 -24.27
C PHE A 752 4.03 4.75 -25.78
N THR A 753 4.01 5.91 -26.45
CA THR A 753 4.20 6.03 -27.89
C THR A 753 5.60 6.59 -28.16
N ILE A 754 6.42 5.83 -28.87
CA ILE A 754 7.81 6.20 -29.19
C ILE A 754 8.04 6.14 -30.71
N PRO A 755 9.06 6.84 -31.24
CA PRO A 755 9.54 6.60 -32.60
C PRO A 755 9.94 5.14 -32.77
N ALA A 756 9.84 4.61 -33.99
CA ALA A 756 10.23 3.26 -34.32
C ALA A 756 11.67 2.97 -33.86
N SER A 757 11.81 2.19 -32.78
CA SER A 757 13.09 1.99 -32.11
C SER A 757 13.31 0.51 -31.76
N PRO A 758 14.54 -0.02 -31.96
CA PRO A 758 14.89 -1.40 -31.61
C PRO A 758 15.40 -1.56 -30.17
N SER A 759 15.54 -0.47 -29.41
CA SER A 759 15.95 -0.51 -28.01
C SER A 759 15.34 0.64 -27.22
N ALA A 760 15.22 0.46 -25.90
CA ALA A 760 14.82 1.50 -24.97
C ALA A 760 15.37 1.24 -23.56
N VAL A 761 15.43 2.27 -22.74
CA VAL A 761 15.72 2.17 -21.31
C VAL A 761 14.45 2.52 -20.53
N LEU A 762 14.04 1.63 -19.63
CA LEU A 762 13.00 1.93 -18.65
C LEU A 762 13.63 2.67 -17.47
N ARG A 763 13.05 3.79 -17.07
CA ARG A 763 13.42 4.54 -15.88
C ARG A 763 12.20 4.72 -14.98
N ILE A 764 12.30 4.33 -13.72
CA ILE A 764 11.25 4.54 -12.72
C ILE A 764 11.63 5.74 -11.88
N ASP A 765 10.84 6.80 -11.94
CA ASP A 765 10.95 7.93 -11.02
C ASP A 765 9.90 7.78 -9.91
N GLY A 766 10.29 8.01 -8.67
CA GLY A 766 9.39 7.99 -7.51
C GLY A 766 9.65 9.17 -6.59
N THR A 767 8.61 9.72 -6.01
CA THR A 767 8.72 10.75 -4.97
C THR A 767 7.83 10.43 -3.78
N THR A 768 8.25 10.87 -2.59
CA THR A 768 7.43 10.82 -1.37
C THR A 768 7.49 12.15 -0.64
N SER A 769 6.35 12.61 -0.11
CA SER A 769 6.29 13.80 0.74
C SER A 769 6.71 13.51 2.19
N SER A 770 6.85 12.23 2.58
CA SER A 770 7.28 11.81 3.92
C SER A 770 8.32 10.70 3.85
N VAL A 771 9.54 10.97 4.29
CA VAL A 771 10.63 9.96 4.34
C VAL A 771 10.41 8.86 5.39
N GLN A 772 9.37 8.97 6.24
CA GLN A 772 8.98 7.93 7.20
C GLN A 772 8.05 6.88 6.58
N SER A 773 7.45 7.19 5.44
CA SER A 773 6.57 6.29 4.68
C SER A 773 7.11 6.20 3.27
N ILE A 774 7.60 5.02 2.89
CA ILE A 774 8.29 4.85 1.61
C ILE A 774 7.71 3.66 0.86
N PRO A 775 7.20 3.86 -0.36
CA PRO A 775 6.79 2.76 -1.19
C PRO A 775 8.02 2.09 -1.81
N PHE A 776 7.86 0.86 -2.26
CA PHE A 776 8.86 0.22 -3.10
C PHE A 776 8.23 -0.48 -4.28
N VAL A 777 9.01 -0.65 -5.33
CA VAL A 777 8.63 -1.43 -6.52
C VAL A 777 8.98 -2.88 -6.26
N GLU A 778 7.97 -3.74 -6.19
CA GLU A 778 8.12 -5.17 -6.00
C GLU A 778 8.59 -5.85 -7.29
N ASN A 779 7.99 -5.48 -8.41
CA ASN A 779 8.39 -5.98 -9.73
C ASN A 779 7.98 -5.03 -10.84
N VAL A 780 8.70 -5.14 -11.95
CA VAL A 780 8.47 -4.39 -13.17
C VAL A 780 8.43 -5.31 -14.38
N SER A 781 7.46 -5.06 -15.26
CA SER A 781 7.32 -5.72 -16.56
C SER A 781 7.26 -4.67 -17.65
N LEU A 782 7.89 -4.91 -18.78
CA LEU A 782 7.83 -4.07 -19.98
C LEU A 782 7.58 -4.94 -21.20
N PHE A 783 6.71 -4.47 -22.09
CA PHE A 783 6.29 -5.16 -23.30
C PHE A 783 6.42 -4.20 -24.49
N ALA A 784 7.29 -4.52 -25.44
CA ALA A 784 7.34 -3.88 -26.75
C ALA A 784 6.22 -4.47 -27.62
N LEU A 785 5.45 -3.64 -28.30
CA LEU A 785 4.28 -4.09 -29.08
C LEU A 785 4.40 -3.81 -30.58
#